data_AF-A0A9W7CHA5-F1
#
_entry.id   AF-A0A9W7CHA5-F1
#
_cell.length_a   1.000
_cell.length_b   1.000
_cell.length_c   1.000
_cell.angle_alpha   90.00
_cell.angle_beta   90.00
_cell.angle_gamma   90.00
#
_symmetry.space_group_name_H-M   'P 1'
#
loop_
_entity.id
_entity.type
_entity.pdbx_description
1 polymer ?
#
loop_
_entity_poly.entity_id
_entity_poly.type
_entity_poly.pdbx_seq_one_letter_code
_entity_poly.pdbx_strand_id
1 'polypeptide(L)'
;MTPAAAEHSRVSQLYAQVVDSSKALVAGFLAVDAAANAAAVQLVWSQTDLVNNATHKYQVTHHVGDLSQTQPRVLATGFPANWTADFTSVSPSAKRVVTLKLEKKEGDDVPEGVFCVFEDNKLVSSFKAPKTLHGVIYLGEREGGIAWSHDEKTIAYVAEKKVAESPAFWENVNSKKEKKDGDETQTQTLTQTPLPGAKFEYEEDWGEQYEGKKTASIFLATLATGKIEEVKGVPANLTCADVAFVPGDKGLVFAATETNNPKRLGIIYCYNRPIALYHVVVNKEDQSTNVVKKLELIPQDEESKEIGTMRNPRFSPDGKQLAFLATRDIATHGTCSFLCVADWATKQTSTVIPIKDEPDASALDVTKAFNGLFIGSLGERAWSPDGKFIYVVTQVGSRVVWKYVEVATKRLISPEYVEGSGVAVESVLDRKGDYFLVMVSSPTRPASVFLVHIDSSTGAYVNPPISIEDQKGATQYMKRWEVYSIPASVSDIPAAEKKLPETPAVLKDLLIPSVSSSSDFEATVMLPSSAPPPDGYPVILELHGGPHGNSPVMYRNMCDFWAALGFAIVTVNYRGSTGFGIKALESLIGKVGTQDVYDCHYALCYFLKESSRLGLSLDQSRVHCSGGSHGGFLVTHLIAQFPGFYKSMVTRNPVTNMSSVFYTSDIQDWGLACAGIQRFESIHTSQKLQNSKDELSVLTPEARLAILSKLWQHSPVSNDLSKVTTPSLFGLGGKDKRVPPNQGLEYRATISSYGVPTQLLWYPKDSHPLSFVEASSDFAVNWGLWLLKYNP
;
A
#
# COMPACT_ATOMS: atom_id res chain seq x y z
N MET A 1 -6.20 -20.82 38.93
CA MET A 1 -5.54 -19.94 37.93
C MET A 1 -5.10 -18.68 38.66
N THR A 2 -3.87 -18.17 38.47
CA THR A 2 -3.46 -16.90 39.08
C THR A 2 -4.26 -15.74 38.44
N PRO A 3 -4.42 -14.59 39.12
CA PRO A 3 -5.10 -13.43 38.52
C PRO A 3 -4.52 -13.03 37.16
N ALA A 4 -3.19 -13.04 37.03
CA ALA A 4 -2.51 -12.79 35.76
C ALA A 4 -2.86 -13.81 34.67
N ALA A 5 -2.86 -15.11 34.98
CA ALA A 5 -3.24 -16.14 34.02
C ALA A 5 -4.71 -16.02 33.59
N ALA A 6 -5.61 -15.63 34.51
CA ALA A 6 -7.01 -15.38 34.18
C ALA A 6 -7.17 -14.16 33.25
N GLU A 7 -6.41 -13.08 33.47
CA GLU A 7 -6.43 -11.90 32.59
C GLU A 7 -5.87 -12.21 31.19
N HIS A 8 -4.75 -12.94 31.10
CA HIS A 8 -4.23 -13.41 29.81
C HIS A 8 -5.25 -14.26 29.05
N SER A 9 -5.94 -15.17 29.72
CA SER A 9 -7.00 -15.98 29.11
C SER A 9 -8.18 -15.12 28.64
N ARG A 10 -8.60 -14.12 29.43
CA ARG A 10 -9.69 -13.21 29.05
C ARG A 10 -9.34 -12.38 27.82
N VAL A 11 -8.15 -11.78 27.81
CA VAL A 11 -7.71 -10.88 26.73
C VAL A 11 -7.49 -11.65 25.43
N SER A 12 -6.87 -12.83 25.48
CA SER A 12 -6.70 -13.70 24.30
C SER A 12 -8.04 -14.19 23.73
N GLN A 13 -9.00 -14.58 24.58
CA GLN A 13 -10.35 -14.94 24.13
C GLN A 13 -11.09 -13.76 23.49
N LEU A 14 -10.94 -12.55 24.03
CA LEU A 14 -11.55 -11.36 23.46
C LEU A 14 -10.95 -11.01 22.09
N TYR A 15 -9.63 -11.12 21.94
CA TYR A 15 -8.98 -10.95 20.64
C TYR A 15 -9.48 -11.98 19.63
N ALA A 16 -9.58 -13.25 20.04
CA ALA A 16 -10.12 -14.32 19.19
C ALA A 16 -11.55 -14.02 18.73
N GLN A 17 -12.44 -13.56 19.64
CA GLN A 17 -13.80 -13.17 19.29
C GLN A 17 -13.85 -12.07 18.23
N VAL A 18 -12.99 -11.04 18.34
CA VAL A 18 -12.91 -9.97 17.34
C VAL A 18 -12.43 -10.49 15.99
N VAL A 19 -11.37 -11.31 15.97
CA VAL A 19 -10.85 -11.94 14.75
C VAL A 19 -11.89 -12.85 14.10
N ASP A 20 -12.62 -13.64 14.88
CA ASP A 20 -13.63 -14.58 14.39
C ASP A 20 -14.92 -13.87 13.91
N SER A 21 -15.18 -12.65 14.40
CA SER A 21 -16.37 -11.88 14.04
C SER A 21 -16.30 -11.19 12.68
N SER A 22 -15.11 -11.13 12.07
CA SER A 22 -14.89 -10.41 10.82
C SER A 22 -13.97 -11.18 9.87
N LYS A 23 -14.21 -11.01 8.57
CA LYS A 23 -13.40 -11.59 7.50
C LYS A 23 -12.89 -10.49 6.58
N ALA A 24 -11.70 -10.70 6.01
CA ALA A 24 -11.07 -9.76 5.10
C ALA A 24 -11.43 -10.07 3.65
N LEU A 25 -11.84 -9.05 2.89
CA LEU A 25 -12.07 -9.18 1.46
C LEU A 25 -10.72 -9.21 0.73
N VAL A 26 -10.52 -10.21 -0.12
CA VAL A 26 -9.29 -10.39 -0.92
C VAL A 26 -9.49 -9.94 -2.36
N ALA A 27 -10.61 -10.34 -2.98
CA ALA A 27 -10.92 -10.00 -4.36
C ALA A 27 -12.44 -10.09 -4.60
N GLY A 28 -12.91 -9.40 -5.63
CA GLY A 28 -14.28 -9.51 -6.14
C GLY A 28 -14.27 -9.53 -7.65
N PHE A 29 -15.05 -10.41 -8.26
CA PHE A 29 -15.19 -10.54 -9.71
C PHE A 29 -16.66 -10.41 -10.11
N LEU A 30 -16.91 -9.67 -11.18
CA LEU A 30 -18.25 -9.39 -11.68
C LEU A 30 -18.43 -9.87 -13.13
N ALA A 31 -19.46 -10.69 -13.33
CA ALA A 31 -20.01 -11.01 -14.64
C ALA A 31 -21.46 -10.51 -14.73
N VAL A 32 -21.82 -9.90 -15.86
CA VAL A 32 -23.18 -9.38 -16.11
C VAL A 32 -23.67 -9.91 -17.44
N ASP A 33 -24.86 -10.50 -17.44
CA ASP A 33 -25.63 -10.87 -18.62
C ASP A 33 -26.86 -9.96 -18.70
N ALA A 34 -26.73 -8.88 -19.48
CA ALA A 34 -27.80 -7.91 -19.67
C ALA A 34 -29.01 -8.51 -20.40
N ALA A 35 -28.81 -9.52 -21.26
CA ALA A 35 -29.90 -10.16 -21.99
C ALA A 35 -30.73 -11.07 -21.06
N ALA A 36 -30.05 -11.78 -20.16
CA ALA A 36 -30.70 -12.57 -19.11
C ALA A 36 -31.15 -11.74 -17.90
N ASN A 37 -30.88 -10.43 -17.90
CA ASN A 37 -31.17 -9.53 -16.78
C ASN A 37 -30.57 -9.99 -15.44
N ALA A 38 -29.36 -10.55 -15.49
CA ALA A 38 -28.73 -11.23 -14.36
C ALA A 38 -27.23 -10.91 -14.24
N ALA A 39 -26.69 -11.08 -13.04
CA ALA A 39 -25.26 -10.99 -12.77
C ALA A 39 -24.79 -12.13 -11.87
N ALA A 40 -23.52 -12.48 -12.00
CA ALA A 40 -22.83 -13.36 -11.08
C ALA A 40 -21.69 -12.58 -10.41
N VAL A 41 -21.66 -12.61 -9.09
CA VAL A 41 -20.62 -11.99 -8.27
C VAL A 41 -19.86 -13.07 -7.54
N GLN A 42 -18.55 -13.10 -7.69
CA GLN A 42 -17.67 -14.02 -6.97
C GLN A 42 -16.81 -13.21 -6.01
N LEU A 43 -16.94 -13.47 -4.72
CA LEU A 43 -16.16 -12.82 -3.67
C LEU A 43 -15.17 -13.80 -3.10
N VAL A 44 -13.91 -13.38 -2.95
CA VAL A 44 -12.85 -14.13 -2.27
C VAL A 44 -12.62 -13.50 -0.92
N TRP A 45 -12.85 -14.27 0.12
CA TRP A 45 -12.68 -13.90 1.52
C TRP A 45 -11.45 -14.58 2.11
N SER A 46 -10.89 -13.96 3.14
CA SER A 46 -9.80 -14.49 3.95
C SER A 46 -10.20 -14.44 5.42
N GLN A 47 -10.05 -15.57 6.11
CA GLN A 47 -10.29 -15.70 7.54
C GLN A 47 -9.01 -16.18 8.23
N THR A 48 -8.66 -15.53 9.33
CA THR A 48 -7.55 -15.98 10.18
C THR A 48 -8.04 -17.08 11.11
N ASP A 49 -7.31 -18.19 11.15
CA ASP A 49 -7.51 -19.32 12.05
C ASP A 49 -6.38 -19.33 13.07
N LEU A 50 -6.69 -18.76 14.24
CA LEU A 50 -5.73 -18.61 15.34
C LEU A 50 -5.31 -19.96 15.92
N VAL A 51 -6.20 -20.95 15.89
CA VAL A 51 -5.95 -22.28 16.48
C VAL A 51 -4.92 -23.05 15.66
N ASN A 52 -5.02 -22.99 14.33
CA ASN A 52 -4.12 -23.70 13.43
C ASN A 52 -2.97 -22.85 12.89
N ASN A 53 -2.81 -21.61 13.38
CA ASN A 53 -1.79 -20.66 12.92
C ASN A 53 -1.80 -20.50 11.39
N ALA A 54 -2.99 -20.32 10.82
CA ALA A 54 -3.21 -20.34 9.38
C ALA A 54 -4.17 -19.23 8.94
N THR A 55 -4.16 -18.94 7.64
CA THR A 55 -5.14 -18.08 7.00
C THR A 55 -5.81 -18.87 5.89
N HIS A 56 -7.14 -18.98 5.96
CA HIS A 56 -7.93 -19.70 4.96
C HIS A 56 -8.52 -18.70 3.98
N LYS A 57 -8.30 -18.92 2.68
CA LYS A 57 -8.98 -18.19 1.62
C LYS A 57 -10.09 -19.06 1.05
N TYR A 58 -11.27 -18.48 0.86
CA TYR A 58 -12.41 -19.17 0.27
C TYR A 58 -13.22 -18.21 -0.59
N GLN A 59 -13.96 -18.76 -1.53
CA GLN A 59 -14.82 -18.02 -2.44
C GLN A 59 -16.28 -18.31 -2.16
N VAL A 60 -17.12 -17.32 -2.43
CA VAL A 60 -18.58 -17.42 -2.42
C VAL A 60 -19.09 -16.79 -3.71
N THR A 61 -20.03 -17.47 -4.38
CA THR A 61 -20.67 -16.95 -5.59
C THR A 61 -22.11 -16.57 -5.31
N HIS A 62 -22.50 -15.35 -5.68
CA HIS A 62 -23.84 -14.82 -5.57
C HIS A 62 -24.43 -14.63 -6.97
N HIS A 63 -25.66 -15.11 -7.16
CA HIS A 63 -26.42 -14.90 -8.38
C HIS A 63 -27.45 -13.80 -8.13
N VAL A 64 -27.36 -12.74 -8.92
CA VAL A 64 -28.22 -11.56 -8.87
C VAL A 64 -29.13 -11.59 -10.08
N GLY A 65 -30.40 -11.27 -9.89
CA GLY A 65 -31.36 -11.19 -10.97
C GLY A 65 -32.17 -9.91 -10.92
N ASP A 66 -33.02 -9.77 -11.93
CA ASP A 66 -33.96 -8.65 -12.07
C ASP A 66 -33.26 -7.28 -12.18
N LEU A 67 -32.06 -7.23 -12.79
CA LEU A 67 -31.20 -6.04 -12.84
C LEU A 67 -31.87 -4.76 -13.40
N SER A 68 -32.78 -4.92 -14.36
CA SER A 68 -33.54 -3.85 -15.02
C SER A 68 -34.92 -3.59 -14.40
N GLN A 69 -35.35 -4.39 -13.42
CA GLN A 69 -36.62 -4.17 -12.73
C GLN A 69 -36.43 -3.28 -11.50
N THR A 70 -37.54 -2.86 -10.89
CA THR A 70 -37.54 -1.91 -9.77
C THR A 70 -36.96 -2.46 -8.46
N GLN A 71 -36.74 -3.78 -8.33
CA GLN A 71 -36.19 -4.42 -7.14
C GLN A 71 -35.17 -5.54 -7.48
N PRO A 72 -33.99 -5.19 -8.00
CA PRO A 72 -32.94 -6.18 -8.21
C PRO A 72 -32.47 -6.75 -6.87
N ARG A 73 -32.15 -8.05 -6.83
CA ARG A 73 -31.78 -8.75 -5.59
C ARG A 73 -30.88 -9.95 -5.83
N VAL A 74 -30.20 -10.39 -4.77
CA VAL A 74 -29.54 -11.70 -4.74
C VAL A 74 -30.63 -12.78 -4.75
N LEU A 75 -30.63 -13.61 -5.80
CA LEU A 75 -31.56 -14.73 -5.96
C LEU A 75 -31.06 -15.98 -5.24
N ALA A 76 -29.75 -16.22 -5.28
CA ALA A 76 -29.12 -17.38 -4.67
C ALA A 76 -27.68 -17.06 -4.27
N THR A 77 -27.22 -17.70 -3.19
CA THR A 77 -25.81 -17.68 -2.77
C THR A 77 -25.32 -19.13 -2.73
N GLY A 78 -24.21 -19.39 -3.42
CA GLY A 78 -23.57 -20.69 -3.45
C GLY A 78 -22.86 -21.03 -2.15
N PHE A 79 -22.55 -22.32 -1.95
CA PHE A 79 -21.75 -22.75 -0.81
C PHE A 79 -20.30 -22.24 -0.93
N PRO A 80 -19.64 -21.92 0.21
CA PRO A 80 -18.22 -21.58 0.20
C PRO A 80 -17.36 -22.72 -0.35
N ALA A 81 -16.33 -22.36 -1.12
CA ALA A 81 -15.32 -23.29 -1.61
C ALA A 81 -13.91 -22.75 -1.37
N ASN A 82 -12.93 -23.62 -1.12
CA ASN A 82 -11.55 -23.19 -0.90
C ASN A 82 -11.01 -22.44 -2.12
N TRP A 83 -10.30 -21.33 -1.87
CA TRP A 83 -9.63 -20.55 -2.89
C TRP A 83 -8.13 -20.83 -2.84
N THR A 84 -7.58 -21.38 -3.92
CA THR A 84 -6.19 -21.86 -3.97
C THR A 84 -5.31 -21.08 -4.93
N ALA A 85 -5.87 -20.14 -5.68
CA ALA A 85 -5.13 -19.31 -6.62
C ALA A 85 -4.46 -18.13 -5.90
N ASP A 86 -3.19 -17.89 -6.22
CA ASP A 86 -2.43 -16.72 -5.75
C ASP A 86 -2.74 -15.48 -6.60
N PHE A 87 -3.11 -15.68 -7.87
CA PHE A 87 -3.55 -14.62 -8.77
C PHE A 87 -4.64 -15.11 -9.72
N THR A 88 -5.54 -14.22 -10.13
CA THR A 88 -6.59 -14.50 -11.12
C THR A 88 -6.80 -13.30 -12.00
N SER A 89 -6.84 -13.53 -13.31
CA SER A 89 -7.10 -12.50 -14.31
C SER A 89 -8.19 -12.95 -15.28
N VAL A 90 -9.10 -12.04 -15.59
CA VAL A 90 -10.23 -12.25 -16.49
C VAL A 90 -9.92 -11.56 -17.82
N SER A 91 -10.16 -12.26 -18.93
CA SER A 91 -9.87 -11.72 -20.26
C SER A 91 -10.77 -10.52 -20.60
N PRO A 92 -10.37 -9.64 -21.54
CA PRO A 92 -11.16 -8.46 -21.92
C PRO A 92 -12.61 -8.76 -22.32
N SER A 93 -12.84 -9.86 -23.04
CA SER A 93 -14.18 -10.35 -23.42
C SER A 93 -14.95 -10.97 -22.26
N ALA A 94 -14.26 -11.31 -21.17
CA ALA A 94 -14.72 -12.11 -20.03
C ALA A 94 -15.11 -13.55 -20.39
N LYS A 95 -14.69 -14.07 -21.54
CA LYS A 95 -14.90 -15.48 -21.93
C LYS A 95 -13.86 -16.41 -21.31
N ARG A 96 -12.66 -15.88 -21.01
CA ARG A 96 -11.55 -16.65 -20.46
C ARG A 96 -11.12 -16.13 -19.12
N VAL A 97 -10.65 -17.04 -18.28
CA VAL A 97 -10.06 -16.75 -16.98
C VAL A 97 -8.76 -17.52 -16.85
N VAL A 98 -7.70 -16.84 -16.41
CA VAL A 98 -6.44 -17.47 -16.02
C VAL A 98 -6.31 -17.39 -14.52
N THR A 99 -6.08 -18.53 -13.89
CA THR A 99 -5.65 -18.62 -12.49
C THR A 99 -4.19 -19.05 -12.45
N LEU A 100 -3.45 -18.49 -11.49
CA LEU A 100 -2.07 -18.85 -11.21
C LEU A 100 -1.96 -19.28 -9.75
N LYS A 101 -1.30 -20.42 -9.55
CA LYS A 101 -0.91 -20.94 -8.24
C LYS A 101 0.60 -21.11 -8.17
N LEU A 102 1.22 -20.62 -7.11
CA LEU A 102 2.63 -20.76 -6.81
C LEU A 102 2.83 -21.97 -5.90
N GLU A 103 3.37 -23.07 -6.45
CA GLU A 103 3.62 -24.30 -5.70
C GLU A 103 5.08 -24.39 -5.28
N LYS A 104 5.34 -24.37 -3.97
CA LYS A 104 6.68 -24.60 -3.41
C LYS A 104 6.76 -26.02 -2.82
N LYS A 105 7.63 -26.88 -3.34
CA LYS A 105 7.92 -28.18 -2.70
C LYS A 105 9.00 -28.02 -1.64
N GLU A 106 9.00 -28.93 -0.67
CA GLU A 106 10.04 -28.97 0.35
C GLU A 106 11.42 -29.14 -0.29
N GLY A 107 12.34 -28.23 0.01
CA GLY A 107 13.69 -28.18 -0.60
C GLY A 107 13.80 -27.36 -1.89
N ASP A 108 12.71 -26.81 -2.43
CA ASP A 108 12.80 -25.85 -3.55
C ASP A 108 13.19 -24.46 -3.08
N ASP A 109 14.11 -23.81 -3.80
CA ASP A 109 14.49 -22.41 -3.54
C ASP A 109 13.39 -21.44 -4.02
N VAL A 110 12.71 -21.76 -5.13
CA VAL A 110 11.73 -20.91 -5.82
C VAL A 110 10.43 -21.68 -6.10
N PRO A 111 9.24 -21.09 -5.87
CA PRO A 111 7.97 -21.73 -6.22
C PRO A 111 7.78 -21.88 -7.73
N GLU A 112 7.13 -22.96 -8.16
CA GLU A 112 6.78 -23.23 -9.54
C GLU A 112 5.38 -22.66 -9.84
N GLY A 113 5.25 -21.88 -10.93
CA GLY A 113 3.97 -21.29 -11.33
C GLY A 113 3.12 -22.26 -12.14
N VAL A 114 1.92 -22.57 -11.66
CA VAL A 114 0.92 -23.42 -12.34
C VAL A 114 -0.22 -22.56 -12.86
N PHE A 115 -0.35 -22.47 -14.18
CA PHE A 115 -1.42 -21.74 -14.85
C PHE A 115 -2.57 -22.69 -15.21
N CYS A 116 -3.80 -22.27 -14.94
CA CYS A 116 -5.01 -22.93 -15.41
C CYS A 116 -5.86 -21.93 -16.19
N VAL A 117 -6.24 -22.30 -17.41
CA VAL A 117 -7.04 -21.51 -18.34
C VAL A 117 -8.44 -22.08 -18.41
N PHE A 118 -9.42 -21.26 -18.09
CA PHE A 118 -10.83 -21.61 -18.15
C PHE A 118 -11.50 -20.84 -19.29
N GLU A 119 -12.39 -21.50 -20.01
CA GLU A 119 -13.28 -20.92 -21.02
C GLU A 119 -14.65 -21.58 -20.87
N ASP A 120 -15.72 -20.78 -20.87
CA ASP A 120 -17.10 -21.27 -20.68
C ASP A 120 -17.26 -22.22 -19.47
N ASN A 121 -16.65 -21.86 -18.34
CA ASN A 121 -16.62 -22.63 -17.08
C ASN A 121 -15.95 -24.02 -17.18
N LYS A 122 -15.11 -24.26 -18.20
CA LYS A 122 -14.35 -25.50 -18.37
C LYS A 122 -12.86 -25.22 -18.37
N LEU A 123 -12.08 -26.09 -17.73
CA LEU A 123 -10.64 -26.08 -17.87
C LEU A 123 -10.29 -26.50 -19.31
N VAL A 124 -9.75 -25.57 -20.09
CA VAL A 124 -9.37 -25.81 -21.50
C VAL A 124 -7.88 -26.04 -21.67
N SER A 125 -7.05 -25.54 -20.74
CA SER A 125 -5.61 -25.75 -20.75
C SER A 125 -5.02 -25.58 -19.35
N SER A 126 -3.96 -26.31 -19.05
CA SER A 126 -3.12 -26.09 -17.87
C SER A 126 -1.67 -26.36 -18.21
N PHE A 127 -0.78 -25.52 -17.71
CA PHE A 127 0.65 -25.62 -17.96
C PHE A 127 1.46 -25.05 -16.80
N LYS A 128 2.70 -25.48 -16.69
CA LYS A 128 3.63 -25.02 -15.65
C LYS A 128 4.74 -24.19 -16.26
N ALA A 129 5.10 -23.11 -15.57
CA ALA A 129 6.33 -22.39 -15.88
C ALA A 129 7.55 -23.24 -15.51
N PRO A 130 8.42 -23.60 -16.47
CA PRO A 130 9.61 -24.39 -16.17
C PRO A 130 10.55 -23.63 -15.21
N LYS A 131 10.99 -24.27 -14.12
CA LYS A 131 12.00 -23.71 -13.19
C LYS A 131 13.34 -23.36 -13.86
N THR A 132 13.59 -23.91 -15.05
CA THR A 132 14.77 -23.60 -15.85
C THR A 132 14.65 -22.28 -16.60
N LEU A 133 13.43 -21.79 -16.84
CA LEU A 133 13.17 -20.63 -17.69
C LEU A 133 13.33 -19.30 -16.96
N HIS A 134 12.78 -19.18 -15.76
CA HIS A 134 12.83 -17.96 -14.95
C HIS A 134 12.72 -18.28 -13.44
N GLY A 135 12.99 -17.29 -12.60
CA GLY A 135 12.83 -17.36 -11.15
C GLY A 135 11.39 -17.04 -10.69
N VAL A 136 11.25 -16.37 -9.56
CA VAL A 136 9.95 -16.03 -8.94
C VAL A 136 9.08 -15.21 -9.90
N ILE A 137 7.78 -15.53 -10.00
CA ILE A 137 6.79 -14.74 -10.74
C ILE A 137 6.34 -13.53 -9.91
N TYR A 138 6.20 -12.38 -10.56
CA TYR A 138 5.87 -11.12 -9.91
C TYR A 138 4.36 -10.89 -9.98
N LEU A 139 3.71 -10.77 -8.83
CA LEU A 139 2.24 -10.71 -8.70
C LEU A 139 1.74 -9.48 -7.93
N GLY A 140 2.63 -8.58 -7.53
CA GLY A 140 2.26 -7.37 -6.80
C GLY A 140 1.66 -6.31 -7.71
N GLU A 141 0.73 -5.51 -7.18
CA GLU A 141 0.04 -4.41 -7.87
C GLU A 141 0.97 -3.39 -8.58
N ARG A 142 2.27 -3.40 -8.22
CA ARG A 142 3.31 -2.49 -8.71
C ARG A 142 4.37 -3.16 -9.58
N GLU A 143 4.46 -4.48 -9.54
CA GLU A 143 5.49 -5.23 -10.28
C GLU A 143 4.95 -5.91 -11.53
N GLY A 144 3.66 -6.18 -11.57
CA GLY A 144 3.01 -6.80 -12.70
C GLY A 144 1.82 -7.66 -12.30
N GLY A 145 1.00 -7.92 -13.31
CA GLY A 145 -0.08 -8.88 -13.27
C GLY A 145 -0.04 -9.72 -14.54
N ILE A 146 -1.20 -10.21 -14.94
CA ILE A 146 -1.37 -10.94 -16.19
C ILE A 146 -2.03 -10.01 -17.20
N ALA A 147 -1.32 -9.68 -18.27
CA ALA A 147 -1.86 -8.90 -19.38
C ALA A 147 -2.31 -9.83 -20.51
N TRP A 148 -3.49 -9.57 -21.07
CA TRP A 148 -4.05 -10.36 -22.16
C TRP A 148 -3.75 -9.74 -23.52
N SER A 149 -3.44 -10.59 -24.50
CA SER A 149 -3.50 -10.21 -25.91
C SER A 149 -4.95 -9.90 -26.31
N HIS A 150 -5.13 -9.07 -27.32
CA HIS A 150 -6.46 -8.69 -27.83
C HIS A 150 -7.18 -9.89 -28.45
N ASP A 151 -6.43 -10.84 -29.03
CA ASP A 151 -6.98 -12.12 -29.50
C ASP A 151 -7.23 -13.16 -28.40
N GLU A 152 -6.87 -12.85 -27.15
CA GLU A 152 -6.99 -13.68 -25.96
C GLU A 152 -6.34 -15.08 -26.07
N LYS A 153 -5.37 -15.25 -26.97
CA LYS A 153 -4.60 -16.50 -27.13
C LYS A 153 -3.30 -16.51 -26.35
N THR A 154 -2.82 -15.34 -25.95
CA THR A 154 -1.53 -15.15 -25.29
C THR A 154 -1.72 -14.28 -24.05
N ILE A 155 -0.98 -14.60 -23.00
CA ILE A 155 -0.82 -13.70 -21.86
C ILE A 155 0.64 -13.28 -21.70
N ALA A 156 0.87 -12.09 -21.18
CA ALA A 156 2.16 -11.62 -20.75
C ALA A 156 2.18 -11.53 -19.21
N TYR A 157 3.28 -11.96 -18.62
CA TYR A 157 3.55 -11.81 -17.18
C TYR A 157 5.03 -11.51 -16.95
N VAL A 158 5.36 -11.07 -15.74
CA VAL A 158 6.71 -10.68 -15.35
C VAL A 158 7.28 -11.69 -14.36
N ALA A 159 8.53 -12.08 -14.55
CA ALA A 159 9.24 -12.97 -13.63
C ALA A 159 10.73 -12.65 -13.54
N GLU A 160 11.38 -13.08 -12.46
CA GLU A 160 12.82 -12.90 -12.25
C GLU A 160 13.62 -13.56 -13.37
N LYS A 161 14.53 -12.81 -13.98
CA LYS A 161 15.40 -13.32 -15.02
C LYS A 161 16.41 -14.30 -14.42
N LYS A 162 16.57 -15.45 -15.06
CA LYS A 162 17.60 -16.41 -14.63
C LYS A 162 18.97 -15.96 -15.13
N VAL A 163 19.92 -15.84 -14.21
CA VAL A 163 21.34 -15.54 -14.51
C VAL A 163 22.18 -16.76 -14.12
N ALA A 164 23.25 -17.02 -14.85
CA ALA A 164 24.18 -18.10 -14.51
C ALA A 164 24.94 -17.76 -13.22
N GLU A 165 24.97 -18.69 -12.27
CA GLU A 165 25.68 -18.50 -11.01
C GLU A 165 27.21 -18.51 -11.22
N SER A 166 27.88 -17.53 -10.61
CA SER A 166 29.33 -17.48 -10.53
C SER A 166 29.85 -18.52 -9.54
N PRO A 167 30.89 -19.31 -9.88
CA PRO A 167 31.43 -20.28 -8.95
C PRO A 167 32.30 -19.62 -7.88
N ALA A 168 32.42 -20.27 -6.72
CA ALA A 168 33.48 -19.91 -5.78
C ALA A 168 34.86 -20.30 -6.37
N PHE A 169 35.95 -19.64 -5.95
CA PHE A 169 37.30 -19.92 -6.46
C PHE A 169 37.71 -21.40 -6.42
N TRP A 170 37.24 -22.13 -5.40
CA TRP A 170 37.64 -23.51 -5.12
C TRP A 170 36.45 -24.48 -5.17
N GLU A 171 35.37 -24.12 -5.84
CA GLU A 171 34.24 -25.04 -6.02
C GLU A 171 34.71 -26.27 -6.81
N ASN A 172 34.46 -27.45 -6.22
CA ASN A 172 35.18 -28.67 -6.56
C ASN A 172 35.02 -29.00 -8.06
N VAL A 173 36.14 -29.09 -8.79
CA VAL A 173 36.14 -29.33 -10.25
C VAL A 173 35.46 -30.67 -10.60
N ASN A 174 35.38 -31.59 -9.63
CA ASN A 174 34.77 -32.91 -9.72
C ASN A 174 33.27 -32.94 -9.37
N SER A 175 32.64 -31.85 -8.93
CA SER A 175 31.20 -31.79 -8.62
C SER A 175 30.34 -31.26 -9.78
N LYS A 176 30.91 -31.11 -10.98
CA LYS A 176 30.11 -30.88 -12.19
C LYS A 176 29.18 -32.08 -12.37
N LYS A 177 27.88 -31.92 -12.06
CA LYS A 177 26.86 -32.84 -12.57
C LYS A 177 27.07 -32.92 -14.08
N GLU A 178 27.39 -34.12 -14.58
CA GLU A 178 27.47 -34.39 -16.01
C GLU A 178 26.21 -33.81 -16.67
N LYS A 179 26.40 -32.88 -17.61
CA LYS A 179 25.31 -32.50 -18.51
C LYS A 179 24.91 -33.79 -19.22
N LYS A 180 23.66 -34.23 -19.05
CA LYS A 180 23.10 -35.27 -19.92
C LYS A 180 23.13 -34.73 -21.35
N ASP A 181 23.92 -35.36 -22.20
CA ASP A 181 23.92 -35.12 -23.64
C ASP A 181 22.49 -35.30 -24.17
N GLY A 182 21.91 -34.21 -24.67
CA GLY A 182 20.54 -34.19 -25.20
C GLY A 182 19.85 -32.82 -25.25
N ASP A 183 20.40 -31.78 -24.61
CA ASP A 183 19.75 -30.45 -24.53
C ASP A 183 20.53 -29.39 -25.33
N GLU A 184 20.77 -29.65 -26.61
CA GLU A 184 21.51 -28.77 -27.54
C GLU A 184 20.62 -27.78 -28.32
N THR A 185 19.39 -27.53 -27.88
CA THR A 185 18.53 -26.50 -28.50
C THR A 185 18.00 -25.52 -27.47
N GLN A 186 18.88 -24.68 -26.94
CA GLN A 186 18.61 -23.29 -26.55
C GLN A 186 19.88 -22.68 -25.92
N THR A 187 20.85 -22.30 -26.75
CA THR A 187 21.88 -21.34 -26.37
C THR A 187 21.23 -19.97 -26.17
N GLN A 188 20.62 -19.77 -25.00
CA GLN A 188 20.32 -18.43 -24.53
C GLN A 188 21.66 -17.70 -24.36
N THR A 189 21.79 -16.56 -25.02
CA THR A 189 22.90 -15.62 -24.89
C THR A 189 22.98 -15.12 -23.45
N LEU A 190 23.68 -15.88 -22.61
CA LEU A 190 24.13 -15.42 -21.29
C LEU A 190 25.08 -14.25 -21.52
N THR A 191 24.66 -13.05 -21.13
CA THR A 191 25.36 -11.80 -21.42
C THR A 191 26.66 -11.60 -20.62
N GLN A 192 26.96 -12.47 -19.64
CA GLN A 192 28.21 -12.45 -18.87
C GLN A 192 28.66 -13.87 -18.56
N THR A 193 29.95 -14.16 -18.80
CA THR A 193 30.58 -15.40 -18.37
C THR A 193 30.71 -15.38 -16.84
N PRO A 194 30.23 -16.39 -16.12
CA PRO A 194 30.35 -16.43 -14.66
C PRO A 194 31.82 -16.39 -14.24
N LEU A 195 32.18 -15.44 -13.37
CA LEU A 195 33.56 -15.21 -12.94
C LEU A 195 33.85 -16.00 -11.65
N PRO A 196 34.87 -16.87 -11.61
CA PRO A 196 35.28 -17.52 -10.37
C PRO A 196 35.61 -16.49 -9.29
N GLY A 197 35.03 -16.66 -8.10
CA GLY A 197 35.16 -15.75 -6.98
C GLY A 197 33.98 -14.80 -6.79
N ALA A 198 33.16 -14.57 -7.81
CA ALA A 198 32.03 -13.64 -7.74
C ALA A 198 30.77 -14.26 -7.07
N LYS A 199 30.81 -15.52 -6.65
CA LYS A 199 29.66 -16.23 -6.03
C LYS A 199 29.04 -15.48 -4.84
N PHE A 200 29.89 -14.85 -4.03
CA PHE A 200 29.50 -14.18 -2.79
C PHE A 200 29.61 -12.65 -2.89
N GLU A 201 29.75 -12.12 -4.11
CA GLU A 201 29.64 -10.67 -4.33
C GLU A 201 28.22 -10.22 -3.96
N TYR A 202 28.14 -9.13 -3.20
CA TYR A 202 26.87 -8.59 -2.77
C TYR A 202 26.13 -7.99 -3.97
N GLU A 203 24.95 -8.54 -4.27
CA GLU A 203 24.05 -8.00 -5.27
C GLU A 203 22.78 -7.50 -4.58
N GLU A 204 22.47 -6.23 -4.79
CA GLU A 204 21.25 -5.62 -4.29
C GLU A 204 20.01 -6.28 -4.92
N ASP A 205 19.05 -6.65 -4.07
CA ASP A 205 17.68 -7.00 -4.46
C ASP A 205 16.78 -5.75 -4.44
N TRP A 206 15.46 -5.89 -4.40
CA TRP A 206 14.52 -4.76 -4.29
C TRP A 206 14.19 -4.34 -2.85
N GLY A 207 14.78 -4.99 -1.85
CA GLY A 207 14.54 -4.70 -0.44
C GLY A 207 13.43 -5.55 0.17
N GLU A 208 12.72 -4.94 1.13
CA GLU A 208 11.73 -5.54 2.00
C GLU A 208 10.65 -6.31 1.21
N GLN A 209 10.44 -7.60 1.52
CA GLN A 209 9.51 -8.54 0.88
C GLN A 209 9.88 -8.97 -0.56
N TYR A 210 11.03 -8.51 -1.05
CA TYR A 210 11.52 -8.74 -2.41
C TYR A 210 12.90 -9.39 -2.39
N GLU A 211 13.19 -10.16 -1.34
CA GLU A 211 14.46 -10.85 -1.21
C GLU A 211 14.72 -11.77 -2.41
N GLY A 212 15.87 -11.59 -3.04
CA GLY A 212 16.27 -12.38 -4.21
C GLY A 212 15.62 -11.98 -5.54
N LYS A 213 14.68 -11.03 -5.55
CA LYS A 213 14.18 -10.38 -6.77
C LYS A 213 15.19 -9.32 -7.20
N LYS A 214 15.71 -9.37 -8.42
CA LYS A 214 16.78 -8.46 -8.88
C LYS A 214 16.41 -7.84 -10.22
N THR A 215 16.26 -8.65 -11.26
CA THR A 215 16.04 -8.17 -12.62
C THR A 215 14.89 -8.93 -13.24
N ALA A 216 13.76 -8.26 -13.42
CA ALA A 216 12.58 -8.89 -13.98
C ALA A 216 12.55 -8.80 -15.51
N SER A 217 12.03 -9.83 -16.17
CA SER A 217 11.81 -9.88 -17.62
C SER A 217 10.38 -10.27 -17.95
N ILE A 218 9.96 -10.01 -19.18
CA ILE A 218 8.61 -10.27 -19.66
C ILE A 218 8.57 -11.64 -20.32
N PHE A 219 7.56 -12.44 -20.00
CA PHE A 219 7.32 -13.76 -20.56
C PHE A 219 5.95 -13.80 -21.22
N LEU A 220 5.90 -14.38 -22.42
CA LEU A 220 4.67 -14.64 -23.16
C LEU A 220 4.31 -16.11 -23.01
N ALA A 221 3.09 -16.40 -22.54
CA ALA A 221 2.53 -17.74 -22.50
C ALA A 221 1.39 -17.90 -23.52
N THR A 222 1.56 -18.82 -24.46
CA THR A 222 0.53 -19.19 -25.43
C THR A 222 -0.43 -20.18 -24.78
N LEU A 223 -1.68 -19.78 -24.57
CA LEU A 223 -2.62 -20.51 -23.72
C LEU A 223 -2.98 -21.91 -24.26
N ALA A 224 -3.07 -22.04 -25.59
CA ALA A 224 -3.45 -23.30 -26.23
C ALA A 224 -2.37 -24.39 -26.16
N THR A 225 -1.09 -23.99 -26.13
CA THR A 225 0.05 -24.94 -26.15
C THR A 225 0.79 -25.00 -24.83
N GLY A 226 0.59 -24.03 -23.94
CA GLY A 226 1.38 -23.85 -22.73
C GLY A 226 2.83 -23.42 -22.99
N LYS A 227 3.18 -23.07 -24.24
CA LYS A 227 4.53 -22.61 -24.58
C LYS A 227 4.78 -21.25 -23.93
N ILE A 228 5.90 -21.14 -23.21
CA ILE A 228 6.33 -19.92 -22.54
C ILE A 228 7.68 -19.47 -23.11
N GLU A 229 7.78 -18.19 -23.46
CA GLU A 229 8.98 -17.60 -24.06
C GLU A 229 9.29 -16.23 -23.43
N GLU A 230 10.58 -15.98 -23.13
CA GLU A 230 11.05 -14.65 -22.73
C GLU A 230 11.02 -13.70 -23.92
N VAL A 231 10.51 -12.48 -23.73
CA VAL A 231 10.58 -11.41 -24.73
C VAL A 231 12.03 -10.95 -24.88
N LYS A 232 12.64 -11.23 -26.03
CA LYS A 232 14.04 -10.85 -26.32
C LYS A 232 14.16 -9.38 -26.71
N GLY A 233 15.39 -8.86 -26.67
CA GLY A 233 15.72 -7.48 -27.05
C GLY A 233 15.58 -6.44 -25.93
N VAL A 234 15.01 -6.80 -24.78
CA VAL A 234 14.97 -5.93 -23.59
C VAL A 234 16.40 -5.74 -23.06
N PRO A 235 16.89 -4.48 -22.91
CA PRO A 235 18.19 -4.20 -22.34
C PRO A 235 18.42 -4.89 -20.99
N ALA A 236 19.59 -5.51 -20.81
CA ALA A 236 19.90 -6.29 -19.61
C ALA A 236 19.93 -5.45 -18.32
N ASN A 237 20.09 -4.13 -18.44
CA ASN A 237 20.07 -3.21 -17.32
C ASN A 237 18.65 -2.73 -16.97
N LEU A 238 17.58 -3.21 -17.62
CA LEU A 238 16.20 -2.86 -17.27
C LEU A 238 15.51 -3.99 -16.51
N THR A 239 14.67 -3.59 -15.56
CA THR A 239 13.75 -4.48 -14.85
C THR A 239 12.31 -4.13 -15.24
N CYS A 240 11.58 -5.10 -15.78
CA CYS A 240 10.23 -4.87 -16.30
C CYS A 240 9.16 -4.93 -15.20
N ALA A 241 8.07 -4.19 -15.40
CA ALA A 241 6.84 -4.22 -14.63
C ALA A 241 5.64 -3.78 -15.49
N ASP A 242 4.42 -3.99 -15.00
CA ASP A 242 3.16 -3.49 -15.59
C ASP A 242 3.08 -3.53 -17.12
N VAL A 243 2.98 -4.73 -17.67
CA VAL A 243 2.93 -4.96 -19.11
C VAL A 243 1.50 -4.76 -19.63
N ALA A 244 1.36 -4.22 -20.84
CA ALA A 244 0.13 -4.11 -21.60
C ALA A 244 0.39 -4.45 -23.07
N PHE A 245 -0.52 -5.21 -23.70
CA PHE A 245 -0.43 -5.46 -25.14
C PHE A 245 -0.76 -4.19 -25.92
N VAL A 246 0.00 -3.94 -26.99
CA VAL A 246 -0.33 -2.92 -27.98
C VAL A 246 -1.46 -3.45 -28.87
N PRO A 247 -2.44 -2.61 -29.24
CA PRO A 247 -3.51 -2.96 -30.17
C PRO A 247 -3.00 -3.68 -31.43
N GLY A 248 -3.63 -4.82 -31.73
CA GLY A 248 -3.24 -5.70 -32.83
C GLY A 248 -2.13 -6.71 -32.48
N ASP A 249 -1.70 -6.79 -31.22
CA ASP A 249 -0.82 -7.84 -30.67
C ASP A 249 0.54 -7.97 -31.37
N LYS A 250 1.06 -6.84 -31.88
CA LYS A 250 2.38 -6.73 -32.52
C LYS A 250 3.47 -6.17 -31.60
N GLY A 251 3.12 -5.82 -30.37
CA GLY A 251 4.06 -5.22 -29.43
C GLY A 251 3.50 -5.15 -28.02
N LEU A 252 4.33 -4.71 -27.09
CA LEU A 252 3.98 -4.50 -25.68
C LEU A 252 4.44 -3.13 -25.23
N VAL A 253 3.65 -2.48 -24.38
CA VAL A 253 4.08 -1.34 -23.55
C VAL A 253 4.28 -1.85 -22.13
N PHE A 254 5.35 -1.44 -21.47
CA PHE A 254 5.64 -1.86 -20.10
C PHE A 254 6.36 -0.76 -19.32
N ALA A 255 6.20 -0.77 -18.01
CA ALA A 255 6.99 0.05 -17.11
C ALA A 255 8.35 -0.61 -16.89
N ALA A 256 9.43 0.17 -16.80
CA ALA A 256 10.71 -0.35 -16.36
C ALA A 256 11.56 0.69 -15.63
N THR A 257 12.40 0.17 -14.74
CA THR A 257 13.46 0.90 -14.03
C THR A 257 14.82 0.37 -14.48
N GLU A 258 15.82 1.25 -14.49
CA GLU A 258 17.22 0.83 -14.65
C GLU A 258 17.73 0.15 -13.37
N THR A 259 18.35 -1.01 -13.50
CA THR A 259 18.89 -1.83 -12.39
C THR A 259 20.07 -1.17 -11.66
N ASN A 260 20.77 -0.25 -12.32
CA ASN A 260 21.83 0.57 -11.73
C ASN A 260 21.32 1.90 -11.16
N ASN A 261 20.00 2.11 -11.08
CA ASN A 261 19.39 3.29 -10.48
C ASN A 261 19.78 3.43 -8.99
N PRO A 262 20.29 4.59 -8.54
CA PRO A 262 20.64 4.81 -7.14
C PRO A 262 19.44 4.71 -6.18
N LYS A 263 18.21 4.82 -6.68
CA LYS A 263 16.96 4.67 -5.90
C LYS A 263 16.28 3.34 -6.21
N ARG A 264 17.01 2.23 -6.21
CA ARG A 264 16.46 0.91 -6.55
C ARG A 264 15.53 0.33 -5.48
N LEU A 265 15.94 0.37 -4.22
CA LEU A 265 15.28 -0.32 -3.11
C LEU A 265 13.90 0.29 -2.74
N GLY A 266 13.01 -0.47 -2.08
CA GLY A 266 11.86 0.09 -1.37
C GLY A 266 10.54 0.27 -2.14
N ILE A 267 10.41 -0.38 -3.30
CA ILE A 267 9.26 -0.23 -4.22
C ILE A 267 7.91 -0.67 -3.63
N ILE A 268 7.89 -1.64 -2.70
CA ILE A 268 6.67 -2.14 -2.04
C ILE A 268 5.87 -1.02 -1.38
N TYR A 269 6.56 -0.12 -0.68
CA TYR A 269 5.89 0.92 0.10
C TYR A 269 5.93 2.26 -0.62
N CYS A 270 6.90 2.52 -1.51
CA CYS A 270 6.89 3.73 -2.35
C CYS A 270 6.97 3.44 -3.84
N TYR A 271 6.00 3.94 -4.60
CA TYR A 271 6.04 3.90 -6.07
C TYR A 271 6.91 5.01 -6.70
N ASN A 272 7.50 5.90 -5.89
CA ASN A 272 8.30 7.02 -6.38
C ASN A 272 9.73 6.56 -6.68
N ARG A 273 9.84 5.78 -7.73
CA ARG A 273 11.09 5.22 -8.26
C ARG A 273 11.20 5.66 -9.71
N PRO A 274 12.39 6.04 -10.21
CA PRO A 274 12.60 6.36 -11.62
C PRO A 274 12.12 5.24 -12.57
N ILE A 275 10.86 5.33 -12.97
CA ILE A 275 10.16 4.37 -13.80
C ILE A 275 9.74 5.11 -15.06
N ALA A 276 10.04 4.52 -16.21
CA ALA A 276 9.61 5.01 -17.51
C ALA A 276 8.82 3.94 -18.25
N LEU A 277 8.05 4.36 -19.24
CA LEU A 277 7.37 3.44 -20.15
C LEU A 277 8.26 3.13 -21.35
N TYR A 278 8.26 1.87 -21.75
CA TYR A 278 8.98 1.34 -22.91
C TYR A 278 8.01 0.64 -23.84
N HIS A 279 8.33 0.64 -25.13
CA HIS A 279 7.60 -0.08 -26.16
C HIS A 279 8.53 -1.06 -26.85
N VAL A 280 8.12 -2.32 -26.91
CA VAL A 280 8.78 -3.37 -27.68
C VAL A 280 7.89 -3.81 -28.83
N VAL A 281 8.42 -3.82 -30.05
CA VAL A 281 7.79 -4.48 -31.19
C VAL A 281 8.21 -5.95 -31.18
N VAL A 282 7.23 -6.85 -31.05
CA VAL A 282 7.49 -8.29 -30.93
C VAL A 282 7.42 -8.93 -32.30
N ASN A 283 8.56 -9.37 -32.82
CA ASN A 283 8.64 -10.18 -34.01
C ASN A 283 8.38 -11.65 -33.65
N LYS A 284 7.25 -12.19 -34.12
CA LYS A 284 6.84 -13.57 -33.83
C LYS A 284 7.68 -14.63 -34.56
N GLU A 285 8.37 -14.27 -35.64
CA GLU A 285 9.22 -15.18 -36.41
C GLU A 285 10.65 -15.23 -35.85
N ASP A 286 11.19 -14.06 -35.47
CA ASP A 286 12.53 -13.95 -34.89
C ASP A 286 12.59 -12.83 -33.84
N GLN A 287 12.41 -13.22 -32.58
CA GLN A 287 12.48 -12.28 -31.45
C GLN A 287 13.86 -11.64 -31.26
N SER A 288 14.94 -12.18 -31.85
CA SER A 288 16.27 -11.55 -31.75
C SER A 288 16.32 -10.18 -32.44
N THR A 289 15.36 -9.91 -33.32
CA THR A 289 15.19 -8.62 -34.02
C THR A 289 14.24 -7.64 -33.31
N ASN A 290 13.74 -7.99 -32.12
CA ASN A 290 12.87 -7.11 -31.35
C ASN A 290 13.54 -5.75 -31.09
N VAL A 291 12.80 -4.66 -31.33
CA VAL A 291 13.27 -3.30 -31.08
C VAL A 291 12.56 -2.72 -29.86
N VAL A 292 13.33 -2.32 -28.86
CA VAL A 292 12.84 -1.69 -27.62
C VAL A 292 13.16 -0.20 -27.64
N LYS A 293 12.17 0.64 -27.37
CA LYS A 293 12.32 2.10 -27.29
C LYS A 293 11.70 2.63 -26.01
N LYS A 294 12.41 3.53 -25.33
CA LYS A 294 11.83 4.37 -24.26
C LYS A 294 10.81 5.31 -24.88
N LEU A 295 9.65 5.47 -24.25
CA LEU A 295 8.60 6.37 -24.70
C LEU A 295 8.78 7.75 -24.08
N GLU A 296 8.74 8.80 -24.92
CA GLU A 296 8.77 10.20 -24.49
C GLU A 296 7.35 10.76 -24.47
N LEU A 297 6.57 10.39 -23.45
CA LEU A 297 5.17 10.81 -23.29
C LEU A 297 5.07 12.02 -22.35
N ILE A 298 5.64 13.14 -22.78
CA ILE A 298 5.61 14.39 -22.01
C ILE A 298 4.28 15.12 -22.27
N PRO A 299 3.44 15.38 -21.25
CA PRO A 299 2.22 16.15 -21.41
C PRO A 299 2.50 17.56 -21.92
N GLN A 300 1.74 18.00 -22.92
CA GLN A 300 1.92 19.32 -23.54
C GLN A 300 1.40 20.48 -22.67
N ASP A 301 0.48 20.18 -21.76
CA ASP A 301 -0.27 21.11 -20.92
C ASP A 301 0.27 21.22 -19.48
N GLU A 302 1.42 20.62 -19.19
CA GLU A 302 2.12 20.79 -17.92
C GLU A 302 3.17 21.90 -18.00
N GLU A 303 3.12 22.85 -17.06
CA GLU A 303 4.12 23.93 -16.94
C GLU A 303 5.51 23.37 -16.60
N SER A 304 5.57 22.25 -15.86
CA SER A 304 6.80 21.49 -15.62
C SER A 304 6.95 20.39 -16.66
N LYS A 305 8.05 20.41 -17.42
CA LYS A 305 8.43 19.29 -18.30
C LYS A 305 9.13 18.15 -17.55
N GLU A 306 9.33 18.28 -16.25
CA GLU A 306 9.98 17.24 -15.43
C GLU A 306 8.93 16.22 -14.97
N ILE A 307 9.09 14.98 -15.43
CA ILE A 307 8.30 13.83 -15.03
C ILE A 307 9.20 12.90 -14.21
N GLY A 308 8.85 12.70 -12.95
CA GLY A 308 9.56 11.81 -12.05
C GLY A 308 9.35 10.33 -12.39
N THR A 309 8.10 9.90 -12.57
CA THR A 309 7.74 8.50 -12.84
C THR A 309 6.59 8.40 -13.84
N MET A 310 6.52 7.32 -14.62
CA MET A 310 5.38 6.95 -15.47
C MET A 310 5.07 5.45 -15.31
N ARG A 311 3.84 5.09 -14.93
CA ARG A 311 3.48 3.71 -14.57
C ARG A 311 2.03 3.34 -14.93
N ASN A 312 1.72 2.05 -14.81
CA ASN A 312 0.41 1.44 -15.09
C ASN A 312 -0.20 1.83 -16.46
N PRO A 313 0.46 1.48 -17.59
CA PRO A 313 -0.09 1.71 -18.93
C PRO A 313 -1.41 0.94 -19.13
N ARG A 314 -2.47 1.63 -19.56
CA ARG A 314 -3.79 1.06 -19.89
C ARG A 314 -4.30 1.60 -21.22
N PHE A 315 -4.42 0.74 -22.23
CA PHE A 315 -5.02 1.11 -23.51
C PHE A 315 -6.54 1.27 -23.40
N SER A 316 -7.09 2.25 -24.12
CA SER A 316 -8.52 2.35 -24.35
C SER A 316 -9.03 1.12 -25.12
N PRO A 317 -10.32 0.75 -24.99
CA PRO A 317 -10.86 -0.44 -25.67
C PRO A 317 -10.72 -0.41 -27.21
N ASP A 318 -10.72 0.78 -27.82
CA ASP A 318 -10.49 0.96 -29.25
C ASP A 318 -9.00 1.00 -29.65
N GLY A 319 -8.10 0.96 -28.66
CA GLY A 319 -6.66 0.96 -28.84
C GLY A 319 -6.06 2.31 -29.28
N LYS A 320 -6.84 3.38 -29.35
CA LYS A 320 -6.35 4.67 -29.84
C LYS A 320 -5.62 5.48 -28.78
N GLN A 321 -5.92 5.26 -27.50
CA GLN A 321 -5.41 6.06 -26.40
C GLN A 321 -4.71 5.18 -25.37
N LEU A 322 -3.68 5.72 -24.74
CA LEU A 322 -2.94 5.10 -23.65
C LEU A 322 -3.03 5.98 -22.41
N ALA A 323 -3.71 5.50 -21.37
CA ALA A 323 -3.71 6.11 -20.05
C ALA A 323 -2.53 5.60 -19.21
N PHE A 324 -1.97 6.47 -18.37
CA PHE A 324 -0.93 6.11 -17.40
C PHE A 324 -0.88 7.13 -16.26
N LEU A 325 -0.36 6.69 -15.11
CA LEU A 325 -0.12 7.57 -13.97
C LEU A 325 1.30 8.14 -14.04
N ALA A 326 1.45 9.40 -13.66
CA ALA A 326 2.73 10.08 -13.58
C ALA A 326 2.89 10.90 -12.29
N THR A 327 4.13 11.26 -11.95
CA THR A 327 4.48 12.14 -10.82
C THR A 327 5.49 13.20 -11.25
N ARG A 328 5.54 14.36 -10.58
CA ARG A 328 6.51 15.43 -10.89
C ARG A 328 7.86 15.17 -10.24
N ASP A 329 7.85 14.90 -8.93
CA ASP A 329 9.06 14.61 -8.17
C ASP A 329 9.17 13.13 -7.76
N ILE A 330 10.35 12.80 -7.26
CA ILE A 330 10.69 11.52 -6.62
C ILE A 330 11.27 11.73 -5.21
N ALA A 331 11.00 12.88 -4.60
CA ALA A 331 11.52 13.26 -3.29
C ALA A 331 10.50 13.04 -2.19
N THR A 332 9.22 13.27 -2.47
CA THR A 332 8.13 13.14 -1.50
C THR A 332 7.62 11.70 -1.53
N HIS A 333 7.73 10.93 -0.44
CA HIS A 333 7.19 9.57 -0.36
C HIS A 333 5.68 9.58 -0.63
N GLY A 334 5.13 8.60 -1.37
CA GLY A 334 3.69 8.55 -1.65
C GLY A 334 3.10 9.79 -2.34
N THR A 335 3.91 10.55 -3.09
CA THR A 335 3.53 11.82 -3.75
C THR A 335 2.25 11.73 -4.59
N CYS A 336 1.57 12.87 -4.75
CA CYS A 336 0.37 12.98 -5.56
C CYS A 336 0.68 12.64 -7.03
N SER A 337 -0.10 11.74 -7.60
CA SER A 337 -0.02 11.43 -9.03
C SER A 337 -0.88 12.38 -9.84
N PHE A 338 -0.60 12.46 -11.13
CA PHE A 338 -1.49 13.00 -12.15
C PHE A 338 -1.76 11.91 -13.20
N LEU A 339 -2.92 12.02 -13.85
CA LEU A 339 -3.35 11.05 -14.86
C LEU A 339 -3.15 11.66 -16.25
N CYS A 340 -2.44 10.93 -17.10
CA CYS A 340 -2.17 11.31 -18.47
C CYS A 340 -2.89 10.40 -19.45
N VAL A 341 -3.20 10.97 -20.62
CA VAL A 341 -3.67 10.22 -21.78
C VAL A 341 -2.87 10.63 -23.00
N ALA A 342 -2.28 9.65 -23.67
CA ALA A 342 -1.56 9.81 -24.93
C ALA A 342 -2.34 9.24 -26.10
N ASP A 343 -2.44 10.00 -27.19
CA ASP A 343 -2.85 9.45 -28.49
C ASP A 343 -1.77 8.48 -28.98
N TRP A 344 -2.15 7.23 -29.23
CA TRP A 344 -1.18 6.18 -29.50
C TRP A 344 -0.50 6.33 -30.88
N ALA A 345 -1.16 6.96 -31.85
CA ALA A 345 -0.58 7.13 -33.19
C ALA A 345 0.44 8.28 -33.23
N THR A 346 0.08 9.42 -32.67
CA THR A 346 0.86 10.66 -32.68
C THR A 346 1.79 10.80 -31.48
N LYS A 347 1.54 10.04 -30.41
CA LYS A 347 2.19 10.15 -29.08
C LYS A 347 1.96 11.50 -28.39
N GLN A 348 1.06 12.33 -28.91
CA GLN A 348 0.66 13.56 -28.23
C GLN A 348 -0.01 13.22 -26.91
N THR A 349 0.50 13.80 -25.83
CA THR A 349 0.10 13.49 -24.46
C THR A 349 -0.54 14.70 -23.81
N SER A 350 -1.63 14.46 -23.07
CA SER A 350 -2.32 15.48 -22.29
C SER A 350 -2.57 15.01 -20.86
N THR A 351 -2.55 15.94 -19.92
CA THR A 351 -3.00 15.70 -18.54
C THR A 351 -4.52 15.76 -18.48
N VAL A 352 -5.16 14.72 -17.95
CA VAL A 352 -6.63 14.67 -17.75
C VAL A 352 -7.04 14.88 -16.30
N ILE A 353 -6.16 14.55 -15.34
CA ILE A 353 -6.32 14.91 -13.93
C ILE A 353 -4.98 15.48 -13.47
N PRO A 354 -4.87 16.79 -13.22
CA PRO A 354 -3.63 17.41 -12.78
C PRO A 354 -3.32 17.13 -11.31
N ILE A 355 -2.10 17.46 -10.88
CA ILE A 355 -1.76 17.53 -9.46
C ILE A 355 -2.62 18.61 -8.79
N LYS A 356 -3.11 18.29 -7.59
CA LYS A 356 -3.89 19.21 -6.77
C LYS A 356 -3.01 19.80 -5.67
N ASP A 357 -2.85 21.11 -5.71
CA ASP A 357 -2.02 21.83 -4.73
C ASP A 357 -2.67 21.91 -3.35
N GLU A 358 -3.87 22.48 -3.31
CA GLU A 358 -4.69 22.71 -2.12
C GLU A 358 -5.92 21.79 -2.13
N PRO A 359 -6.45 21.35 -1.00
CA PRO A 359 -7.72 20.64 -0.95
C PRO A 359 -8.88 21.52 -1.44
N ASP A 360 -9.97 20.90 -1.90
CA ASP A 360 -11.15 21.65 -2.37
C ASP A 360 -11.93 22.26 -1.19
N ALA A 361 -11.58 23.50 -0.86
CA ALA A 361 -12.20 24.27 0.23
C ALA A 361 -13.70 24.54 0.04
N SER A 362 -14.25 24.37 -1.17
CA SER A 362 -15.62 24.75 -1.50
C SER A 362 -16.66 23.66 -1.24
N ALA A 363 -16.24 22.42 -1.02
CA ALA A 363 -17.13 21.27 -0.85
C ALA A 363 -17.05 20.73 0.58
N LEU A 364 -17.97 21.15 1.47
CA LEU A 364 -18.22 20.51 2.79
C LEU A 364 -18.72 19.06 2.64
N ASP A 365 -18.99 18.63 1.42
CA ASP A 365 -19.46 17.30 1.07
C ASP A 365 -18.30 16.49 0.49
N VAL A 366 -17.83 15.51 1.26
CA VAL A 366 -16.68 14.67 0.89
C VAL A 366 -16.92 13.89 -0.41
N THR A 367 -18.17 13.64 -0.78
CA THR A 367 -18.53 12.97 -2.03
C THR A 367 -18.10 13.78 -3.25
N LYS A 368 -18.08 15.12 -3.13
CA LYS A 368 -17.75 16.06 -4.20
C LYS A 368 -16.30 16.55 -4.15
N ALA A 369 -15.70 16.60 -2.96
CA ALA A 369 -14.33 17.07 -2.78
C ALA A 369 -13.30 16.24 -3.56
N PHE A 370 -12.20 16.88 -3.96
CA PHE A 370 -11.07 16.23 -4.62
C PHE A 370 -9.75 16.88 -4.22
N ASN A 371 -8.88 16.09 -3.57
CA ASN A 371 -7.63 16.57 -2.99
C ASN A 371 -6.39 16.06 -3.76
N GLY A 372 -6.58 15.46 -4.94
CA GLY A 372 -5.51 14.86 -5.75
C GLY A 372 -5.63 13.35 -5.89
N LEU A 373 -4.77 12.76 -6.72
CA LEU A 373 -4.69 11.31 -6.92
C LEU A 373 -3.60 10.70 -6.04
N PHE A 374 -4.00 10.19 -4.88
CA PHE A 374 -3.16 9.41 -3.98
C PHE A 374 -3.45 7.93 -4.19
N ILE A 375 -2.91 7.38 -5.28
CA ILE A 375 -3.21 6.02 -5.75
C ILE A 375 -1.93 5.26 -6.10
N GLY A 376 -1.86 4.00 -5.65
CA GLY A 376 -0.73 3.11 -5.93
C GLY A 376 -0.71 2.54 -7.35
N SER A 377 -1.89 2.22 -7.89
CA SER A 377 -2.03 1.56 -9.19
C SER A 377 -3.33 1.94 -9.92
N LEU A 378 -3.28 2.02 -11.25
CA LEU A 378 -4.46 2.16 -12.10
C LEU A 378 -5.05 0.77 -12.41
N GLY A 379 -6.34 0.58 -12.12
CA GLY A 379 -7.02 -0.71 -12.27
C GLY A 379 -6.90 -1.31 -13.68
N GLU A 380 -6.93 -2.65 -13.80
CA GLU A 380 -6.79 -3.34 -15.10
C GLU A 380 -7.91 -2.95 -16.08
N ARG A 381 -9.14 -2.76 -15.58
CA ARG A 381 -10.31 -2.32 -16.36
C ARG A 381 -10.62 -0.83 -16.17
N ALA A 382 -9.61 0.03 -16.07
CA ALA A 382 -9.82 1.45 -15.73
C ALA A 382 -10.64 2.26 -16.77
N TRP A 383 -10.66 1.89 -18.05
CA TRP A 383 -11.43 2.60 -19.07
C TRP A 383 -12.89 2.18 -19.13
N SER A 384 -13.85 3.08 -19.42
CA SER A 384 -15.21 2.69 -19.80
C SER A 384 -15.22 1.88 -21.10
N PRO A 385 -16.24 1.04 -21.37
CA PRO A 385 -16.29 0.24 -22.60
C PRO A 385 -16.27 1.07 -23.89
N ASP A 386 -16.79 2.30 -23.85
CA ASP A 386 -16.79 3.24 -24.98
C ASP A 386 -15.52 4.11 -25.04
N GLY A 387 -14.57 3.92 -24.12
CA GLY A 387 -13.30 4.64 -24.08
C GLY A 387 -13.41 6.12 -23.72
N LYS A 388 -14.54 6.58 -23.17
CA LYS A 388 -14.73 7.99 -22.80
C LYS A 388 -14.32 8.33 -21.38
N PHE A 389 -14.41 7.38 -20.46
CA PHE A 389 -14.17 7.60 -19.04
C PHE A 389 -13.01 6.76 -18.51
N ILE A 390 -12.30 7.28 -17.51
CA ILE A 390 -11.32 6.53 -16.71
C ILE A 390 -11.74 6.56 -15.24
N TYR A 391 -11.89 5.38 -14.62
CA TYR A 391 -12.23 5.22 -13.21
C TYR A 391 -10.98 5.20 -12.33
N VAL A 392 -11.04 5.87 -11.19
CA VAL A 392 -9.94 6.00 -10.22
C VAL A 392 -10.47 5.88 -8.79
N VAL A 393 -9.64 5.37 -7.89
CA VAL A 393 -9.88 5.37 -6.44
C VAL A 393 -8.84 6.26 -5.78
N THR A 394 -9.24 7.19 -4.93
CA THR A 394 -8.30 8.10 -4.27
C THR A 394 -8.73 8.43 -2.85
N GLN A 395 -7.78 8.96 -2.09
CA GLN A 395 -8.01 9.48 -0.75
C GLN A 395 -8.51 10.91 -0.81
N VAL A 396 -9.50 11.23 0.03
CA VAL A 396 -10.01 12.58 0.26
C VAL A 396 -10.05 12.78 1.77
N GLY A 397 -9.00 13.41 2.29
CA GLY A 397 -8.70 13.42 3.73
C GLY A 397 -8.53 12.00 4.26
N SER A 398 -9.25 11.68 5.33
CA SER A 398 -9.30 10.34 5.94
C SER A 398 -10.22 9.36 5.19
N ARG A 399 -10.95 9.81 4.16
CA ARG A 399 -11.86 8.98 3.36
C ARG A 399 -11.16 8.35 2.16
N VAL A 400 -11.74 7.28 1.64
CA VAL A 400 -11.36 6.68 0.35
C VAL A 400 -12.60 6.58 -0.52
N VAL A 401 -12.56 7.20 -1.70
CA VAL A 401 -13.70 7.24 -2.62
C VAL A 401 -13.24 6.97 -4.05
N TRP A 402 -14.16 6.46 -4.87
CA TRP A 402 -13.94 6.29 -6.29
C TRP A 402 -14.60 7.41 -7.10
N LYS A 403 -13.96 7.81 -8.19
CA LYS A 403 -14.39 8.86 -9.10
C LYS A 403 -14.07 8.43 -10.53
N TYR A 404 -14.56 9.18 -11.51
CA TYR A 404 -14.18 8.95 -12.89
C TYR A 404 -14.08 10.24 -13.69
N VAL A 405 -13.16 10.25 -14.64
CA VAL A 405 -12.88 11.43 -15.48
C VAL A 405 -13.37 11.19 -16.89
N GLU A 406 -14.12 12.14 -17.43
CA GLU A 406 -14.44 12.22 -18.85
C GLU A 406 -13.23 12.78 -19.60
N VAL A 407 -12.58 11.93 -20.41
CA VAL A 407 -11.28 12.24 -21.01
C VAL A 407 -11.33 13.44 -21.95
N ALA A 408 -12.38 13.54 -22.76
CA ALA A 408 -12.50 14.60 -23.75
C ALA A 408 -12.66 16.00 -23.13
N THR A 409 -13.39 16.11 -22.02
CA THR A 409 -13.69 17.37 -21.34
C THR A 409 -12.79 17.62 -20.13
N LYS A 410 -12.01 16.62 -19.72
CA LYS A 410 -11.22 16.57 -18.47
C LYS A 410 -12.06 16.80 -17.21
N ARG A 411 -13.36 16.49 -17.29
CA ARG A 411 -14.29 16.68 -16.18
C ARG A 411 -14.24 15.48 -15.24
N LEU A 412 -13.90 15.72 -13.98
CA LEU A 412 -14.00 14.73 -12.91
C LEU A 412 -15.43 14.66 -12.39
N ILE A 413 -15.97 13.45 -12.29
CA ILE A 413 -17.34 13.16 -11.87
C ILE A 413 -17.29 12.28 -10.63
N SER A 414 -18.14 12.60 -9.67
CA SER A 414 -18.35 11.78 -8.48
C SER A 414 -19.66 11.00 -8.65
N PRO A 415 -19.65 9.67 -8.52
CA PRO A 415 -20.86 8.88 -8.55
C PRO A 415 -21.69 9.14 -7.29
N GLU A 416 -22.96 8.70 -7.30
CA GLU A 416 -23.67 8.45 -6.06
C GLU A 416 -22.98 7.32 -5.28
N TYR A 417 -22.87 7.48 -3.96
CA TYR A 417 -22.23 6.54 -3.05
C TYR A 417 -23.27 5.81 -2.21
N VAL A 418 -22.98 4.57 -1.80
CA VAL A 418 -23.94 3.68 -1.11
C VAL A 418 -24.38 4.30 0.21
N GLU A 419 -23.46 4.99 0.90
CA GLU A 419 -23.72 5.70 2.16
C GLU A 419 -23.94 7.21 1.97
N GLY A 420 -24.05 7.68 0.72
CA GLY A 420 -24.19 9.11 0.39
C GLY A 420 -23.09 9.96 1.01
N SER A 421 -23.46 11.08 1.64
CA SER A 421 -22.51 11.98 2.31
C SER A 421 -21.86 11.37 3.57
N GLY A 422 -22.38 10.25 4.07
CA GLY A 422 -21.81 9.51 5.19
C GLY A 422 -20.65 8.58 4.81
N VAL A 423 -20.28 8.53 3.52
CA VAL A 423 -19.27 7.61 3.00
C VAL A 423 -17.94 7.71 3.77
N ALA A 424 -17.47 6.56 4.24
CA ALA A 424 -16.21 6.41 4.94
C ALA A 424 -15.13 5.88 3.98
N VAL A 425 -15.29 4.65 3.53
CA VAL A 425 -14.52 4.04 2.44
C VAL A 425 -15.49 3.40 1.46
N GLU A 426 -15.39 3.80 0.18
CA GLU A 426 -16.03 3.11 -0.95
C GLU A 426 -15.03 2.96 -2.10
N SER A 427 -14.71 1.72 -2.47
CA SER A 427 -13.71 1.38 -3.47
C SER A 427 -14.26 0.40 -4.50
N VAL A 428 -13.89 0.58 -5.78
CA VAL A 428 -14.28 -0.32 -6.86
C VAL A 428 -13.41 -1.56 -6.86
N LEU A 429 -14.04 -2.74 -6.81
CA LEU A 429 -13.39 -4.04 -6.88
C LEU A 429 -13.30 -4.54 -8.33
N ASP A 430 -14.42 -4.46 -9.05
CA ASP A 430 -14.52 -4.87 -10.46
C ASP A 430 -15.68 -4.14 -11.15
N ARG A 431 -15.74 -4.20 -12.48
CA ARG A 431 -16.84 -3.65 -13.28
C ARG A 431 -17.12 -4.45 -14.54
N LYS A 432 -18.35 -4.34 -15.04
CA LYS A 432 -18.78 -4.82 -16.37
C LYS A 432 -19.85 -3.89 -16.92
N GLY A 433 -19.55 -3.24 -18.05
CA GLY A 433 -20.42 -2.17 -18.53
C GLY A 433 -20.46 -1.01 -17.53
N ASP A 434 -21.67 -0.55 -17.23
CA ASP A 434 -21.98 0.48 -16.22
C ASP A 434 -22.35 -0.12 -14.84
N TYR A 435 -22.12 -1.43 -14.65
CA TYR A 435 -22.26 -2.11 -13.35
C TYR A 435 -20.91 -2.17 -12.65
N PHE A 436 -20.89 -1.80 -11.37
CA PHE A 436 -19.72 -1.75 -10.52
C PHE A 436 -19.93 -2.59 -9.27
N LEU A 437 -18.95 -3.42 -8.97
CA LEU A 437 -18.85 -4.11 -7.70
C LEU A 437 -18.02 -3.23 -6.77
N VAL A 438 -18.62 -2.73 -5.70
CA VAL A 438 -17.99 -1.78 -4.77
C VAL A 438 -17.90 -2.38 -3.36
N MET A 439 -16.78 -2.14 -2.69
CA MET A 439 -16.58 -2.42 -1.27
C MET A 439 -16.85 -1.16 -0.47
N VAL A 440 -17.69 -1.27 0.55
CA VAL A 440 -17.97 -0.23 1.55
C VAL A 440 -17.40 -0.67 2.91
N SER A 441 -16.71 0.22 3.62
CA SER A 441 -16.27 -0.02 5.00
C SER A 441 -16.23 1.26 5.83
N SER A 442 -16.42 1.13 7.13
CA SER A 442 -16.22 2.18 8.14
C SER A 442 -15.76 1.54 9.45
N PRO A 443 -15.31 2.30 10.46
CA PRO A 443 -14.96 1.72 11.75
C PRO A 443 -16.06 0.85 12.38
N THR A 444 -17.33 1.07 12.06
CA THR A 444 -18.47 0.26 12.54
C THR A 444 -18.97 -0.77 11.53
N ARG A 445 -18.32 -0.90 10.37
CA ARG A 445 -18.72 -1.78 9.28
C ARG A 445 -17.49 -2.42 8.61
N PRO A 446 -17.21 -3.71 8.88
CA PRO A 446 -16.25 -4.47 8.09
C PRO A 446 -16.64 -4.48 6.62
N ALA A 447 -15.74 -4.93 5.74
CA ALA A 447 -15.95 -4.87 4.30
C ALA A 447 -17.31 -5.46 3.88
N SER A 448 -18.20 -4.61 3.40
CA SER A 448 -19.50 -4.99 2.81
C SER A 448 -19.45 -4.74 1.31
N VAL A 449 -20.04 -5.62 0.52
CA VAL A 449 -19.98 -5.55 -0.94
C VAL A 449 -21.35 -5.28 -1.54
N PHE A 450 -21.37 -4.32 -2.46
CA PHE A 450 -22.56 -3.88 -3.18
C PHE A 450 -22.34 -3.98 -4.69
N LEU A 451 -23.40 -4.29 -5.43
CA LEU A 451 -23.47 -4.11 -6.86
C LEU A 451 -24.27 -2.84 -7.15
N VAL A 452 -23.65 -1.88 -7.84
CA VAL A 452 -24.27 -0.61 -8.22
C VAL A 452 -24.33 -0.49 -9.74
N HIS A 453 -25.38 0.15 -10.25
CA HIS A 453 -25.55 0.45 -11.67
C HIS A 453 -25.73 1.96 -11.80
N ILE A 454 -24.81 2.62 -12.50
CA ILE A 454 -24.81 4.08 -12.62
C ILE A 454 -25.09 4.52 -14.05
N ASP A 455 -25.74 5.67 -14.22
CA ASP A 455 -25.68 6.41 -15.47
C ASP A 455 -24.34 7.13 -15.52
N SER A 456 -23.47 6.71 -16.44
CA SER A 456 -22.12 7.25 -16.56
C SER A 456 -22.08 8.76 -16.85
N SER A 457 -23.13 9.35 -17.44
CA SER A 457 -23.18 10.77 -17.74
C SER A 457 -23.48 11.66 -16.53
N THR A 458 -24.25 11.14 -15.57
CA THR A 458 -24.72 11.88 -14.39
C THR A 458 -24.07 11.40 -13.09
N GLY A 459 -23.59 10.17 -13.04
CA GLY A 459 -23.13 9.48 -11.83
C GLY A 459 -24.26 8.96 -10.95
N ALA A 460 -25.53 9.19 -11.33
CA ALA A 460 -26.69 8.79 -10.55
C ALA A 460 -26.95 7.28 -10.67
N TYR A 461 -27.55 6.70 -9.63
CA TYR A 461 -28.00 5.32 -9.70
C TYR A 461 -29.15 5.16 -10.70
N VAL A 462 -29.01 4.18 -11.59
CA VAL A 462 -30.11 3.75 -12.47
C VAL A 462 -31.15 2.98 -11.65
N ASN A 463 -30.69 2.16 -10.70
CA ASN A 463 -31.49 1.38 -9.76
C ASN A 463 -30.82 1.40 -8.37
N PRO A 464 -31.57 1.19 -7.28
CA PRO A 464 -30.99 1.15 -5.94
C PRO A 464 -29.82 0.15 -5.80
N PRO A 465 -28.75 0.48 -5.03
CA PRO A 465 -27.65 -0.43 -4.76
C PRO A 465 -28.11 -1.78 -4.22
N ILE A 466 -27.55 -2.86 -4.77
CA ILE A 466 -27.88 -4.23 -4.36
C ILE A 466 -26.84 -4.69 -3.35
N SER A 467 -27.28 -5.00 -2.14
CA SER A 467 -26.40 -5.62 -1.14
C SER A 467 -26.09 -7.06 -1.56
N ILE A 468 -24.83 -7.35 -1.84
CA ILE A 468 -24.36 -8.69 -2.16
C ILE A 468 -24.02 -9.43 -0.88
N GLU A 469 -23.18 -8.80 -0.06
CA GLU A 469 -22.83 -9.30 1.26
C GLU A 469 -22.59 -8.12 2.19
N ASP A 470 -23.38 -8.02 3.26
CA ASP A 470 -23.30 -6.92 4.20
C ASP A 470 -22.83 -7.38 5.57
N GLN A 471 -21.63 -6.96 5.96
CA GLN A 471 -21.11 -7.16 7.31
C GLN A 471 -21.56 -6.05 8.28
N LYS A 472 -22.57 -5.24 7.95
CA LYS A 472 -23.13 -4.23 8.85
C LYS A 472 -23.63 -4.87 10.15
N GLY A 473 -23.13 -4.38 11.27
CA GLY A 473 -23.43 -4.93 12.60
C GLY A 473 -22.55 -6.10 13.03
N ALA A 474 -21.58 -6.53 12.21
CA ALA A 474 -20.57 -7.49 12.61
C ALA A 474 -19.56 -6.91 13.63
N THR A 475 -19.34 -5.58 13.59
CA THR A 475 -18.58 -4.88 14.62
C THR A 475 -19.29 -4.97 15.96
N GLN A 476 -18.62 -5.53 16.97
CA GLN A 476 -19.24 -5.77 18.28
C GLN A 476 -18.94 -4.63 19.26
N TYR A 477 -17.77 -4.00 19.14
CA TYR A 477 -17.22 -3.18 20.23
C TYR A 477 -17.05 -1.71 19.89
N MET A 478 -17.00 -1.31 18.63
CA MET A 478 -17.11 0.10 18.24
C MET A 478 -18.56 0.49 17.93
N LYS A 479 -19.00 1.65 18.46
CA LYS A 479 -20.37 2.15 18.29
C LYS A 479 -20.46 3.44 17.48
N ARG A 480 -19.48 4.32 17.63
CA ARG A 480 -19.49 5.66 17.05
C ARG A 480 -18.09 6.01 16.60
N TRP A 481 -17.99 6.68 15.46
CA TRP A 481 -16.75 7.25 14.98
C TRP A 481 -17.05 8.62 14.35
N GLU A 482 -16.10 9.54 14.44
CA GLU A 482 -16.24 10.90 13.91
C GLU A 482 -14.89 11.41 13.39
N VAL A 483 -14.94 12.19 12.31
CA VAL A 483 -13.77 12.87 11.74
C VAL A 483 -13.89 14.35 12.03
N TYR A 484 -12.78 14.95 12.46
CA TYR A 484 -12.67 16.36 12.78
C TYR A 484 -11.56 16.98 11.94
N SER A 485 -11.86 18.11 11.29
CA SER A 485 -10.83 18.98 10.73
C SER A 485 -10.20 19.79 11.86
N ILE A 486 -8.87 19.80 11.93
CA ILE A 486 -8.06 20.44 12.97
C ILE A 486 -7.24 21.56 12.32
N PRO A 487 -7.47 22.82 12.69
CA PRO A 487 -6.69 23.94 12.19
C PRO A 487 -5.23 23.84 12.63
N ALA A 488 -4.29 24.20 11.74
CA ALA A 488 -2.86 24.24 12.06
C ALA A 488 -2.54 25.03 13.35
N SER A 489 -3.29 26.09 13.63
CA SER A 489 -3.09 26.95 14.81
C SER A 489 -3.26 26.22 16.14
N VAL A 490 -3.98 25.09 16.18
CA VAL A 490 -4.10 24.21 17.36
C VAL A 490 -2.74 23.62 17.75
N SER A 491 -1.82 23.49 16.79
CA SER A 491 -0.48 22.94 16.99
C SER A 491 0.65 23.98 16.92
N ASP A 492 0.57 24.95 16.00
CA ASP A 492 1.65 25.89 15.74
C ASP A 492 1.86 26.91 16.87
N ILE A 493 0.78 27.44 17.45
CA ILE A 493 0.85 28.45 18.53
C ILE A 493 1.49 27.85 19.79
N PRO A 494 1.00 26.71 20.33
CA PRO A 494 1.58 26.11 21.54
C PRO A 494 3.03 25.66 21.34
N ALA A 495 3.36 25.14 20.14
CA ALA A 495 4.71 24.74 19.78
C ALA A 495 5.68 25.94 19.80
N ALA A 496 5.30 27.07 19.21
CA ALA A 496 6.12 28.28 19.20
C ALA A 496 6.35 28.85 20.61
N GLU A 497 5.33 28.77 21.47
CA GLU A 497 5.39 29.28 22.84
C GLU A 497 6.04 28.31 23.84
N LYS A 498 6.35 27.07 23.44
CA LYS A 498 6.81 25.98 24.32
C LYS A 498 5.90 25.78 25.54
N LYS A 499 4.59 25.86 25.33
CA LYS A 499 3.57 25.69 26.37
C LYS A 499 2.51 24.67 25.93
N LEU A 500 1.78 24.13 26.90
CA LEU A 500 0.52 23.44 26.60
C LEU A 500 -0.47 24.43 25.98
N PRO A 501 -1.35 24.01 25.05
CA PRO A 501 -2.27 24.90 24.35
C PRO A 501 -3.22 25.58 25.33
N GLU A 502 -3.30 26.91 25.23
CA GLU A 502 -4.52 27.61 25.64
C GLU A 502 -5.66 27.22 24.68
N THR A 503 -6.89 27.05 25.18
CA THR A 503 -8.03 26.62 24.34
C THR A 503 -8.27 27.65 23.24
N PRO A 504 -8.33 27.28 21.95
CA PRO A 504 -8.87 28.18 20.93
C PRO A 504 -10.33 28.51 21.27
N ALA A 505 -10.73 29.78 21.15
CA ALA A 505 -11.98 30.28 21.73
C ALA A 505 -13.25 29.53 21.29
N VAL A 506 -13.36 29.00 20.06
CA VAL A 506 -14.49 28.17 19.63
C VAL A 506 -14.09 27.28 18.45
N LEU A 507 -14.23 25.95 18.57
CA LEU A 507 -14.06 24.96 17.49
C LEU A 507 -15.42 24.32 17.05
N LYS A 508 -16.56 24.95 17.37
CA LYS A 508 -17.89 24.45 16.99
C LYS A 508 -18.12 24.40 15.46
N ASP A 509 -17.29 25.10 14.69
CA ASP A 509 -17.43 25.21 13.24
C ASP A 509 -16.63 24.14 12.45
N LEU A 510 -16.04 23.14 13.13
CA LEU A 510 -15.08 22.19 12.54
C LEU A 510 -15.60 20.75 12.38
N LEU A 511 -16.92 20.55 12.52
CA LEU A 511 -17.63 19.39 11.96
C LEU A 511 -17.75 19.50 10.42
N ILE A 512 -16.67 19.90 9.75
CA ILE A 512 -16.60 19.96 8.30
C ILE A 512 -16.03 18.62 7.83
N PRO A 513 -16.79 17.82 7.06
CA PRO A 513 -16.36 16.49 6.57
C PRO A 513 -15.17 16.49 5.60
N SER A 514 -14.59 17.66 5.31
CA SER A 514 -13.50 17.86 4.36
C SER A 514 -12.60 19.00 4.82
N VAL A 515 -11.29 18.80 4.68
CA VAL A 515 -10.29 19.81 5.00
C VAL A 515 -10.49 21.08 4.17
N SER A 516 -10.61 22.22 4.83
CA SER A 516 -10.82 23.53 4.19
C SER A 516 -9.57 24.19 3.63
N SER A 517 -8.38 23.77 4.06
CA SER A 517 -7.09 24.34 3.62
C SER A 517 -5.94 23.33 3.73
N SER A 518 -4.87 23.46 2.94
CA SER A 518 -3.72 22.53 3.06
C SER A 518 -2.97 22.60 4.38
N SER A 519 -3.21 23.63 5.18
CA SER A 519 -2.70 23.74 6.55
C SER A 519 -3.54 22.97 7.57
N ASP A 520 -4.80 22.70 7.28
CA ASP A 520 -5.65 21.94 8.18
C ASP A 520 -5.35 20.44 8.00
N PHE A 521 -5.57 19.67 9.06
CA PHE A 521 -5.33 18.23 9.09
C PHE A 521 -6.50 17.53 9.76
N GLU A 522 -6.57 16.19 9.69
CA GLU A 522 -7.73 15.47 10.25
C GLU A 522 -7.36 14.57 11.42
N ALA A 523 -8.30 14.43 12.34
CA ALA A 523 -8.25 13.40 13.35
C ALA A 523 -9.59 12.66 13.43
N THR A 524 -9.51 11.35 13.66
CA THR A 524 -10.67 10.47 13.83
C THR A 524 -10.73 10.02 15.28
N VAL A 525 -11.93 10.10 15.88
CA VAL A 525 -12.22 9.53 17.20
C VAL A 525 -13.14 8.33 17.02
N MET A 526 -12.81 7.20 17.61
CA MET A 526 -13.63 5.98 17.63
C MET A 526 -13.95 5.62 19.09
N LEU A 527 -15.24 5.42 19.38
CA LEU A 527 -15.74 5.21 20.73
C LEU A 527 -16.27 3.77 20.94
N PRO A 528 -15.98 3.16 22.10
CA PRO A 528 -16.54 1.87 22.49
C PRO A 528 -18.08 1.85 22.52
N SER A 529 -18.64 0.64 22.41
CA SER A 529 -20.06 0.37 22.57
C SER A 529 -20.50 0.27 24.04
N SER A 530 -19.57 -0.09 24.94
CA SER A 530 -19.75 -0.04 26.39
C SER A 530 -20.02 1.39 26.86
N ALA A 531 -20.75 1.56 27.97
CA ALA A 531 -20.88 2.89 28.59
C ALA A 531 -19.51 3.41 29.07
N PRO A 532 -19.26 4.73 29.05
CA PRO A 532 -18.03 5.28 29.60
C PRO A 532 -17.97 5.03 31.11
N PRO A 533 -16.78 4.71 31.66
CA PRO A 533 -16.54 4.80 33.10
C PRO A 533 -16.89 6.20 33.64
N PRO A 534 -17.08 6.37 34.97
CA PRO A 534 -17.40 7.66 35.57
C PRO A 534 -16.45 8.81 35.17
N ASP A 535 -15.16 8.50 35.03
CA ASP A 535 -14.11 9.46 34.66
C ASP A 535 -13.86 9.55 33.13
N GLY A 536 -14.63 8.82 32.33
CA GLY A 536 -14.49 8.72 30.87
C GLY A 536 -13.75 7.46 30.39
N TYR A 537 -13.61 7.30 29.09
CA TYR A 537 -12.85 6.23 28.47
C TYR A 537 -11.35 6.50 28.57
N PRO A 538 -10.52 5.50 28.91
CA PRO A 538 -9.09 5.59 28.62
C PRO A 538 -8.86 5.71 27.11
N VAL A 539 -7.80 6.40 26.70
CA VAL A 539 -7.58 6.80 25.31
C VAL A 539 -6.29 6.20 24.76
N ILE A 540 -6.34 5.68 23.54
CA ILE A 540 -5.17 5.30 22.75
C ILE A 540 -5.02 6.31 21.60
N LEU A 541 -3.91 7.04 21.58
CA LEU A 541 -3.46 7.78 20.40
C LEU A 541 -2.68 6.84 19.48
N GLU A 542 -3.33 6.40 18.40
CA GLU A 542 -2.77 5.46 17.43
C GLU A 542 -2.32 6.22 16.17
N LEU A 543 -1.02 6.13 15.85
CA LEU A 543 -0.38 6.90 14.79
C LEU A 543 0.08 6.00 13.65
N HIS A 544 -0.25 6.40 12.42
CA HIS A 544 0.04 5.62 11.21
C HIS A 544 1.52 5.67 10.82
N GLY A 545 1.95 4.68 10.03
CA GLY A 545 3.25 4.68 9.35
C GLY A 545 3.29 5.66 8.18
N GLY A 546 4.48 5.95 7.66
CA GLY A 546 4.66 7.04 6.71
C GLY A 546 6.12 7.50 6.64
N PRO A 547 6.42 8.81 6.68
CA PRO A 547 5.54 9.89 7.14
C PRO A 547 4.39 10.22 6.20
N HIS A 548 4.59 9.99 4.90
CA HIS A 548 3.59 10.22 3.87
C HIS A 548 2.70 8.98 3.67
N GLY A 549 1.69 8.87 4.52
CA GLY A 549 0.64 7.86 4.45
C GLY A 549 -0.63 8.42 5.08
N ASN A 550 -1.62 7.58 5.35
CA ASN A 550 -2.79 7.99 6.12
C ASN A 550 -3.34 6.83 6.96
N SER A 551 -4.17 7.18 7.94
CA SER A 551 -5.10 6.29 8.62
C SER A 551 -6.50 6.52 8.05
N PRO A 552 -6.96 5.68 7.10
CA PRO A 552 -8.30 5.80 6.56
C PRO A 552 -9.34 5.37 7.61
N VAL A 553 -10.53 5.96 7.51
CA VAL A 553 -11.71 5.62 8.32
C VAL A 553 -12.37 4.31 7.87
N MET A 554 -11.68 3.20 8.05
CA MET A 554 -12.18 1.86 7.75
C MET A 554 -12.20 0.99 9.01
N TYR A 555 -12.86 -0.16 8.90
CA TYR A 555 -12.81 -1.17 9.94
C TYR A 555 -11.37 -1.70 10.10
N ARG A 556 -10.92 -1.81 11.35
CA ARG A 556 -9.63 -2.39 11.74
C ARG A 556 -9.85 -3.29 12.94
N ASN A 557 -9.49 -4.56 12.83
CA ASN A 557 -9.60 -5.54 13.91
C ASN A 557 -8.96 -5.06 15.23
N MET A 558 -7.78 -4.43 15.17
CA MET A 558 -7.10 -3.90 16.35
C MET A 558 -7.88 -2.77 17.03
N CYS A 559 -8.55 -1.90 16.27
CA CYS A 559 -9.37 -0.85 16.85
C CYS A 559 -10.60 -1.44 17.55
N ASP A 560 -11.24 -2.46 16.96
CA ASP A 560 -12.38 -3.13 17.59
C ASP A 560 -11.94 -3.90 18.84
N PHE A 561 -10.76 -4.52 18.82
CA PHE A 561 -10.15 -5.15 19.99
C PHE A 561 -9.84 -4.15 21.12
N TRP A 562 -9.28 -2.99 20.82
CA TRP A 562 -9.07 -1.96 21.84
C TRP A 562 -10.38 -1.39 22.39
N ALA A 563 -11.39 -1.21 21.52
CA ALA A 563 -12.72 -0.83 21.96
C ALA A 563 -13.35 -1.91 22.87
N ALA A 564 -13.11 -3.19 22.59
CA ALA A 564 -13.53 -4.31 23.42
C ALA A 564 -12.87 -4.30 24.80
N LEU A 565 -11.64 -3.79 24.88
CA LEU A 565 -10.91 -3.53 26.12
C LEU A 565 -11.35 -2.24 26.83
N GLY A 566 -12.28 -1.47 26.24
CA GLY A 566 -12.87 -0.26 26.82
C GLY A 566 -12.14 1.04 26.46
N PHE A 567 -11.21 1.02 25.50
CA PHE A 567 -10.45 2.20 25.10
C PHE A 567 -11.12 2.97 23.97
N ALA A 568 -11.18 4.29 24.09
CA ALA A 568 -11.41 5.17 22.94
C ALA A 568 -10.13 5.26 22.11
N ILE A 569 -10.28 5.34 20.79
CA ILE A 569 -9.16 5.41 19.85
C ILE A 569 -9.19 6.78 19.18
N VAL A 570 -8.03 7.45 19.17
CA VAL A 570 -7.80 8.69 18.42
C VAL A 570 -6.71 8.43 17.40
N THR A 571 -6.99 8.67 16.12
CA THR A 571 -5.97 8.65 15.06
C THR A 571 -5.82 10.04 14.48
N VAL A 572 -4.60 10.44 14.12
CA VAL A 572 -4.31 11.75 13.54
C VAL A 572 -3.61 11.56 12.20
N ASN A 573 -4.19 12.13 11.15
CA ASN A 573 -3.57 12.32 9.85
C ASN A 573 -2.90 13.69 9.85
N TYR A 574 -1.71 13.78 10.43
CA TYR A 574 -0.94 15.02 10.62
C TYR A 574 -0.57 15.68 9.28
N ARG A 575 -0.19 16.97 9.29
CA ARG A 575 0.29 17.66 8.08
C ARG A 575 1.51 16.92 7.54
N GLY A 576 1.42 16.48 6.28
CA GLY A 576 2.35 15.54 5.66
C GLY A 576 1.70 14.20 5.31
N SER A 577 0.46 13.95 5.73
CA SER A 577 -0.32 12.77 5.35
C SER A 577 -0.85 12.85 3.91
N THR A 578 -1.12 11.69 3.30
CA THR A 578 -1.74 11.60 1.97
C THR A 578 -3.25 11.89 2.04
N GLY A 579 -3.83 12.39 0.93
CA GLY A 579 -5.26 12.72 0.85
C GLY A 579 -5.61 14.20 1.06
N PHE A 580 -4.62 15.09 1.25
CA PHE A 580 -4.83 16.50 1.64
C PHE A 580 -4.29 17.52 0.62
N GLY A 581 -3.86 17.09 -0.57
CA GLY A 581 -3.18 17.93 -1.57
C GLY A 581 -1.65 17.90 -1.42
N ILE A 582 -0.94 18.25 -2.49
CA ILE A 582 0.53 18.14 -2.50
C ILE A 582 1.21 19.13 -1.54
N LYS A 583 0.63 20.32 -1.32
CA LYS A 583 1.21 21.30 -0.38
C LYS A 583 1.13 20.82 1.07
N ALA A 584 0.01 20.21 1.45
CA ALA A 584 -0.14 19.60 2.77
C ALA A 584 0.89 18.48 2.96
N LEU A 585 1.06 17.64 1.94
CA LEU A 585 2.03 16.55 1.90
C LEU A 585 3.47 17.05 2.07
N GLU A 586 3.87 18.04 1.26
CA GLU A 586 5.24 18.59 1.24
C GLU A 586 5.54 19.50 2.43
N SER A 587 4.52 19.98 3.16
CA SER A 587 4.71 20.85 4.33
C SER A 587 5.59 20.24 5.43
N LEU A 588 5.66 18.90 5.49
CA LEU A 588 6.40 18.13 6.49
C LEU A 588 7.89 17.96 6.15
N ILE A 589 8.28 18.18 4.90
CA ILE A 589 9.67 18.08 4.45
C ILE A 589 10.54 19.02 5.28
N GLY A 590 11.55 18.46 5.96
CA GLY A 590 12.44 19.19 6.86
C GLY A 590 11.90 19.46 8.26
N LYS A 591 10.74 18.92 8.63
CA LYS A 591 10.06 19.21 9.91
C LYS A 591 9.61 17.97 10.68
N VAL A 592 9.97 16.75 10.24
CA VAL A 592 9.68 15.52 10.99
C VAL A 592 10.27 15.56 12.40
N GLY A 593 9.57 14.97 13.36
CA GLY A 593 9.94 14.96 14.77
C GLY A 593 9.53 16.25 15.51
N THR A 594 8.92 17.19 14.80
CA THR A 594 8.41 18.45 15.35
C THR A 594 6.98 18.70 14.88
N GLN A 595 6.75 19.07 13.61
CA GLN A 595 5.42 19.42 13.10
C GLN A 595 4.42 18.26 13.26
N ASP A 596 4.79 17.08 12.79
CA ASP A 596 3.97 15.86 12.89
C ASP A 596 3.73 15.41 14.34
N VAL A 597 4.75 15.50 15.19
CA VAL A 597 4.65 15.20 16.63
C VAL A 597 3.68 16.17 17.32
N TYR A 598 3.77 17.47 17.02
CA TYR A 598 2.93 18.51 17.61
C TYR A 598 1.49 18.45 17.10
N ASP A 599 1.27 18.20 15.80
CA ASP A 599 -0.06 17.96 15.23
C ASP A 599 -0.76 16.83 15.99
N CYS A 600 -0.06 15.72 16.23
CA CYS A 600 -0.59 14.57 16.96
C CYS A 600 -0.89 14.89 18.43
N HIS A 601 0.07 15.47 19.16
CA HIS A 601 -0.07 15.72 20.59
C HIS A 601 -1.16 16.76 20.87
N TYR A 602 -1.16 17.88 20.14
CA TYR A 602 -2.07 18.98 20.43
C TYR A 602 -3.50 18.72 19.94
N ALA A 603 -3.69 17.96 18.86
CA ALA A 603 -5.02 17.46 18.49
C ALA A 603 -5.62 16.58 19.61
N LEU A 604 -4.82 15.68 20.19
CA LEU A 604 -5.27 14.87 21.32
C LEU A 604 -5.61 15.71 22.55
N CYS A 605 -4.71 16.62 22.95
CA CYS A 605 -4.96 17.53 24.07
C CYS A 605 -6.25 18.32 23.90
N TYR A 606 -6.55 18.75 22.68
CA TYR A 606 -7.81 19.41 22.36
C TYR A 606 -9.02 18.49 22.59
N PHE A 607 -9.01 17.25 22.09
CA PHE A 607 -10.12 16.30 22.33
C PHE A 607 -10.33 15.96 23.80
N LEU A 608 -9.24 15.82 24.57
CA LEU A 608 -9.32 15.59 26.01
C LEU A 608 -9.96 16.77 26.72
N LYS A 609 -9.55 17.99 26.39
CA LYS A 609 -10.06 19.23 26.99
C LYS A 609 -11.53 19.49 26.66
N GLU A 610 -11.91 19.29 25.41
CA GLU A 610 -13.28 19.55 24.92
C GLU A 610 -14.19 18.32 25.01
N SER A 611 -13.73 17.26 25.67
CA SER A 611 -14.38 15.96 25.63
C SER A 611 -15.85 15.98 26.05
N SER A 612 -16.17 16.68 27.13
CA SER A 612 -17.55 16.85 27.61
C SER A 612 -18.41 17.62 26.62
N ARG A 613 -17.85 18.65 25.97
CA ARG A 613 -18.55 19.47 24.98
C ARG A 613 -18.82 18.70 23.69
N LEU A 614 -17.89 17.86 23.26
CA LEU A 614 -17.99 17.02 22.07
C LEU A 614 -18.78 15.71 22.33
N GLY A 615 -19.14 15.44 23.58
CA GLY A 615 -19.84 14.21 23.96
C GLY A 615 -18.99 12.96 23.73
N LEU A 616 -17.68 13.05 23.95
CA LEU A 616 -16.72 11.96 23.76
C LEU A 616 -16.44 11.20 25.06
N SER A 617 -16.54 11.87 26.22
CA SER A 617 -16.29 11.31 27.56
C SER A 617 -14.93 10.60 27.65
N LEU A 618 -13.84 11.33 27.42
CA LEU A 618 -12.46 10.87 27.39
C LEU A 618 -11.76 11.21 28.71
N ASP A 619 -10.94 10.30 29.20
CA ASP A 619 -10.19 10.47 30.43
C ASP A 619 -8.75 10.93 30.16
N GLN A 620 -8.46 12.19 30.52
CA GLN A 620 -7.13 12.79 30.37
C GLN A 620 -6.04 12.16 31.28
N SER A 621 -6.43 11.42 32.32
CA SER A 621 -5.48 10.76 33.22
C SER A 621 -5.04 9.38 32.72
N ARG A 622 -5.74 8.80 31.74
CA ARG A 622 -5.53 7.45 31.21
C ARG A 622 -5.29 7.48 29.69
N VAL A 623 -4.17 8.09 29.32
CA VAL A 623 -3.80 8.30 27.91
C VAL A 623 -2.59 7.45 27.54
N HIS A 624 -2.71 6.69 26.47
CA HIS A 624 -1.71 5.79 25.93
C HIS A 624 -1.37 6.19 24.50
N CYS A 625 -0.19 5.84 24.01
CA CYS A 625 0.17 6.07 22.61
C CYS A 625 0.69 4.79 21.95
N SER A 626 0.44 4.69 20.65
CA SER A 626 0.95 3.60 19.86
C SER A 626 1.14 3.93 18.39
N GLY A 627 1.99 3.16 17.74
CA GLY A 627 2.28 3.33 16.32
C GLY A 627 3.43 2.43 15.86
N GLY A 628 3.52 2.21 14.55
CA GLY A 628 4.61 1.45 13.96
C GLY A 628 5.27 2.18 12.80
N SER A 629 6.50 1.80 12.45
CA SER A 629 7.30 2.50 11.42
C SER A 629 7.46 3.99 11.78
N HIS A 630 7.06 4.93 10.93
CA HIS A 630 6.98 6.37 11.28
C HIS A 630 6.03 6.65 12.46
N GLY A 631 4.94 5.89 12.63
CA GLY A 631 4.13 5.98 13.83
C GLY A 631 4.93 5.62 15.10
N GLY A 632 5.89 4.70 14.97
CA GLY A 632 6.87 4.37 16.00
C GLY A 632 7.85 5.52 16.28
N PHE A 633 8.29 6.22 15.24
CA PHE A 633 9.07 7.46 15.35
C PHE A 633 8.29 8.55 16.10
N LEU A 634 7.01 8.71 15.80
CA LEU A 634 6.16 9.67 16.48
C LEU A 634 5.99 9.34 17.96
N VAL A 635 5.61 8.10 18.31
CA VAL A 635 5.37 7.76 19.73
C VAL A 635 6.65 7.76 20.58
N THR A 636 7.80 7.46 19.99
CA THR A 636 9.10 7.58 20.68
C THR A 636 9.54 9.03 20.87
N HIS A 637 9.20 9.94 19.95
CA HIS A 637 9.30 11.39 20.18
C HIS A 637 8.33 11.85 21.26
N LEU A 638 7.06 11.44 21.21
CA LEU A 638 6.02 11.86 22.15
C LEU A 638 6.39 11.58 23.61
N ILE A 639 6.84 10.36 23.93
CA ILE A 639 7.21 10.01 25.31
C ILE A 639 8.46 10.74 25.82
N ALA A 640 9.32 11.20 24.91
CA ALA A 640 10.54 11.93 25.26
C ALA A 640 10.30 13.45 25.37
N GLN A 641 9.45 14.00 24.50
CA GLN A 641 9.13 15.43 24.48
C GLN A 641 8.05 15.82 25.50
N PHE A 642 7.14 14.89 25.85
CA PHE A 642 6.06 15.11 26.82
C PHE A 642 6.11 14.09 27.98
N PRO A 643 7.19 14.09 28.78
CA PRO A 643 7.40 13.09 29.82
C PRO A 643 6.27 13.13 30.87
N GLY A 644 5.71 11.96 31.19
CA GLY A 644 4.65 11.79 32.19
C GLY A 644 3.21 11.94 31.66
N PHE A 645 3.02 12.44 30.44
CA PHE A 645 1.71 12.55 29.81
C PHE A 645 1.13 11.17 29.47
N TYR A 646 1.88 10.36 28.71
CA TYR A 646 1.48 9.03 28.28
C TYR A 646 1.77 7.97 29.35
N LYS A 647 0.75 7.17 29.69
CA LYS A 647 0.80 6.11 30.73
C LYS A 647 1.42 4.81 30.25
N SER A 648 1.33 4.52 28.96
CA SER A 648 2.16 3.51 28.31
C SER A 648 2.33 3.80 26.83
N MET A 649 3.37 3.20 26.25
CA MET A 649 3.63 3.21 24.82
C MET A 649 3.72 1.77 24.30
N VAL A 650 3.15 1.52 23.11
CA VAL A 650 3.34 0.28 22.37
C VAL A 650 3.77 0.59 20.95
N THR A 651 4.85 -0.04 20.47
CA THR A 651 5.35 0.24 19.12
C THR A 651 5.82 -0.99 18.35
N ARG A 652 5.60 -0.96 17.02
CA ARG A 652 6.03 -1.99 16.08
C ARG A 652 7.09 -1.43 15.13
N ASN A 653 8.27 -2.05 15.08
CA ASN A 653 9.35 -1.67 14.16
C ASN A 653 9.58 -0.13 14.06
N PRO A 654 9.89 0.56 15.19
CA PRO A 654 9.98 2.02 15.23
C PRO A 654 11.27 2.54 14.59
N VAL A 655 11.19 3.63 13.83
CA VAL A 655 12.37 4.42 13.49
C VAL A 655 12.75 5.27 14.70
N THR A 656 13.98 5.16 15.18
CA THR A 656 14.42 5.83 16.43
C THR A 656 15.68 6.66 16.24
N ASN A 657 16.52 6.31 15.26
CA ASN A 657 17.78 6.98 14.93
C ASN A 657 17.95 7.06 13.40
N MET A 658 17.56 8.20 12.84
CA MET A 658 17.59 8.46 11.40
C MET A 658 19.02 8.41 10.82
N SER A 659 20.05 8.77 11.59
CA SER A 659 21.45 8.73 11.13
C SER A 659 21.94 7.30 10.88
N SER A 660 21.46 6.36 11.69
CA SER A 660 21.79 4.93 11.54
C SER A 660 20.90 4.24 10.51
N VAL A 661 19.58 4.45 10.58
CA VAL A 661 18.60 3.81 9.67
C VAL A 661 18.85 4.21 8.21
N PHE A 662 19.42 5.39 7.99
CA PHE A 662 19.83 5.88 6.68
C PHE A 662 20.73 4.90 5.93
N TYR A 663 21.60 4.16 6.62
CA TYR A 663 22.51 3.21 5.97
C TYR A 663 21.95 1.79 5.83
N THR A 664 20.95 1.46 6.63
CA THR A 664 20.51 0.08 6.82
C THR A 664 19.12 -0.18 6.27
N SER A 665 18.34 0.86 6.02
CA SER A 665 17.00 0.79 5.43
C SER A 665 17.06 0.51 3.92
N ASP A 666 16.02 -0.13 3.39
CA ASP A 666 15.75 -0.24 1.95
C ASP A 666 15.06 1.02 1.37
N ILE A 667 14.88 2.09 2.15
CA ILE A 667 14.31 3.39 1.71
C ILE A 667 15.10 4.60 2.23
N GLN A 668 16.41 4.54 2.03
CA GLN A 668 17.37 5.51 2.56
C GLN A 668 17.08 6.97 2.14
N ASP A 669 16.60 7.14 0.91
CA ASP A 669 16.25 8.42 0.29
C ASP A 669 15.21 9.21 1.10
N TRP A 670 14.29 8.51 1.77
CA TRP A 670 13.21 9.15 2.52
C TRP A 670 13.67 9.76 3.82
N GLY A 671 14.58 9.13 4.56
CA GLY A 671 15.15 9.74 5.76
C GLY A 671 15.77 11.11 5.47
N LEU A 672 16.44 11.25 4.32
CA LEU A 672 17.03 12.51 3.86
C LEU A 672 15.97 13.54 3.47
N ALA A 673 14.98 13.14 2.67
CA ALA A 673 13.90 14.03 2.25
C ALA A 673 13.13 14.57 3.47
N CYS A 674 12.78 13.70 4.42
CA CYS A 674 12.07 14.06 5.64
C CYS A 674 12.86 15.02 6.53
N ALA A 675 14.20 14.89 6.58
CA ALA A 675 15.08 15.86 7.24
C ALA A 675 15.37 17.12 6.39
N GLY A 676 14.65 17.32 5.27
CA GLY A 676 14.73 18.53 4.45
C GLY A 676 16.09 18.68 3.78
N ILE A 677 16.70 17.56 3.45
CA ILE A 677 17.91 17.50 2.63
C ILE A 677 17.39 17.14 1.21
N GLN A 678 17.92 17.72 0.12
CA GLN A 678 17.58 17.37 -1.28
C GLN A 678 18.79 16.86 -2.10
N ARG A 679 18.53 16.02 -3.13
CA ARG A 679 19.46 15.51 -4.17
C ARG A 679 20.71 14.75 -3.64
N PHE A 680 20.56 13.45 -3.37
CA PHE A 680 21.56 12.58 -2.70
C PHE A 680 21.98 11.34 -3.47
N GLU A 681 21.77 11.36 -4.77
CA GLU A 681 22.17 10.26 -5.65
C GLU A 681 23.68 9.92 -5.50
N SER A 682 24.49 10.87 -5.02
CA SER A 682 25.91 10.70 -4.71
C SER A 682 26.24 9.97 -3.40
N ILE A 683 25.30 9.84 -2.45
CA ILE A 683 25.57 9.19 -1.14
C ILE A 683 25.55 7.66 -1.26
N HIS A 684 24.72 7.14 -2.16
CA HIS A 684 24.42 5.70 -2.26
C HIS A 684 25.49 4.89 -3.02
N THR A 685 26.39 5.55 -3.74
CA THR A 685 27.04 4.92 -4.90
C THR A 685 28.56 5.00 -4.87
N SER A 686 29.22 5.09 -3.70
CA SER A 686 30.68 5.20 -3.63
C SER A 686 31.47 4.11 -4.38
N GLN A 687 30.91 2.91 -4.58
CA GLN A 687 31.58 1.80 -5.29
C GLN A 687 31.20 1.69 -6.78
N LYS A 688 30.02 2.18 -7.21
CA LYS A 688 29.58 2.18 -8.62
C LYS A 688 29.79 3.55 -9.31
N LEU A 689 29.78 4.66 -8.58
CA LEU A 689 30.15 6.00 -9.06
C LEU A 689 31.61 6.11 -9.46
N GLN A 690 32.50 5.36 -8.79
CA GLN A 690 33.91 5.29 -9.20
C GLN A 690 34.07 4.82 -10.66
N ASN A 691 33.05 4.15 -11.21
CA ASN A 691 33.03 3.65 -12.58
C ASN A 691 32.05 4.41 -13.51
N SER A 692 31.24 5.35 -13.00
CA SER A 692 30.36 6.18 -13.84
C SER A 692 31.09 7.45 -14.26
N LYS A 693 31.22 7.67 -15.56
CA LYS A 693 31.77 8.90 -16.12
C LYS A 693 30.83 10.08 -15.79
N ASP A 694 31.31 10.98 -14.93
CA ASP A 694 31.12 12.44 -14.98
C ASP A 694 29.85 13.16 -14.46
N GLU A 695 28.91 12.56 -13.71
CA GLU A 695 27.70 13.33 -13.29
C GLU A 695 27.47 13.61 -11.78
N LEU A 696 28.08 12.87 -10.84
CA LEU A 696 27.84 13.07 -9.40
C LEU A 696 29.15 13.15 -8.60
N SER A 697 29.37 14.27 -7.90
CA SER A 697 30.54 14.45 -7.05
C SER A 697 30.46 13.60 -5.79
N VAL A 698 31.57 12.95 -5.43
CA VAL A 698 31.70 12.23 -4.15
C VAL A 698 31.55 13.24 -3.00
N LEU A 699 30.75 12.90 -1.98
CA LEU A 699 30.59 13.76 -0.80
C LEU A 699 31.92 13.96 -0.07
N THR A 700 32.20 15.20 0.35
CA THR A 700 33.30 15.46 1.28
C THR A 700 32.97 14.91 2.68
N PRO A 701 33.98 14.61 3.52
CA PRO A 701 33.76 14.22 4.91
C PRO A 701 32.87 15.20 5.68
N GLU A 702 33.02 16.51 5.44
CA GLU A 702 32.26 17.58 6.08
C GLU A 702 30.78 17.56 5.67
N ALA A 703 30.52 17.39 4.37
CA ALA A 703 29.15 17.27 3.86
C ALA A 703 28.45 16.03 4.44
N ARG A 704 29.16 14.89 4.49
CA ARG A 704 28.65 13.66 5.11
C ARG A 704 28.34 13.84 6.59
N LEU A 705 29.23 14.49 7.34
CA LEU A 705 29.00 14.77 8.76
C LEU A 705 27.81 15.71 8.98
N ALA A 706 27.65 16.73 8.15
CA ALA A 706 26.52 17.65 8.22
C ALA A 706 25.18 16.92 8.01
N ILE A 707 25.12 15.99 7.05
CA ILE A 707 23.94 15.17 6.79
C ILE A 707 23.61 14.29 8.00
N LEU A 708 24.60 13.55 8.52
CA LEU A 708 24.40 12.68 9.68
C LEU A 708 24.00 13.46 10.93
N SER A 709 24.56 14.65 11.12
CA SER A 709 24.20 15.54 12.22
C SER A 709 22.76 16.03 12.10
N LYS A 710 22.31 16.37 10.88
CA LYS A 710 20.94 16.79 10.63
C LYS A 710 19.95 15.66 10.85
N LEU A 711 20.23 14.46 10.33
CA LEU A 711 19.42 13.27 10.61
C LEU A 711 19.33 12.97 12.11
N TRP A 712 20.43 13.12 12.84
CA TRP A 712 20.46 12.92 14.29
C TRP A 712 19.53 13.90 15.00
N GLN A 713 19.58 15.19 14.64
CA GLN A 713 18.73 16.24 15.23
C GLN A 713 17.22 15.99 15.04
N HIS A 714 16.81 15.27 14.01
CA HIS A 714 15.42 14.87 13.79
C HIS A 714 15.03 13.56 14.49
N SER A 715 16.00 12.83 15.06
CA SER A 715 15.79 11.48 15.59
C SER A 715 15.21 11.50 17.01
N PRO A 716 14.30 10.55 17.36
CA PRO A 716 13.81 10.38 18.73
C PRO A 716 14.92 10.26 19.78
N VAL A 717 16.00 9.55 19.45
CA VAL A 717 17.16 9.38 20.35
C VAL A 717 17.94 10.66 20.67
N SER A 718 17.72 11.74 19.92
CA SER A 718 18.38 13.03 20.19
C SER A 718 17.72 13.83 21.32
N ASN A 719 16.50 13.44 21.72
CA ASN A 719 15.84 14.02 22.88
C ASN A 719 16.54 13.59 24.19
N ASP A 720 16.20 14.29 25.27
CA ASP A 720 16.65 13.94 26.61
C ASP A 720 15.90 12.70 27.14
N LEU A 721 16.37 11.52 26.74
CA LEU A 721 15.76 10.23 27.11
C LEU A 721 15.83 9.93 28.61
N SER A 722 16.63 10.66 29.40
CA SER A 722 16.68 10.50 30.86
C SER A 722 15.38 10.93 31.55
N LYS A 723 14.55 11.73 30.87
CA LYS A 723 13.24 12.18 31.35
C LYS A 723 12.10 11.23 31.01
N VAL A 724 12.34 10.24 30.14
CA VAL A 724 11.30 9.28 29.75
C VAL A 724 10.94 8.45 30.98
N THR A 725 9.64 8.41 31.28
CA THR A 725 9.08 7.60 32.39
C THR A 725 8.05 6.58 31.91
N THR A 726 7.65 6.66 30.65
CA THR A 726 6.54 5.88 30.08
C THR A 726 6.94 4.42 29.84
N PRO A 727 6.27 3.45 30.50
CA PRO A 727 6.44 2.02 30.23
C PRO A 727 6.20 1.68 28.75
N SER A 728 7.14 0.97 28.14
CA SER A 728 7.16 0.76 26.68
C SER A 728 7.22 -0.72 26.24
N LEU A 729 6.32 -1.15 25.36
CA LEU A 729 6.33 -2.46 24.68
C LEU A 729 6.81 -2.32 23.23
N PHE A 730 7.74 -3.17 22.81
CA PHE A 730 8.30 -3.20 21.46
C PHE A 730 7.98 -4.54 20.77
N GLY A 731 7.46 -4.50 19.54
CA GLY A 731 7.35 -5.67 18.65
C GLY A 731 8.27 -5.51 17.45
N LEU A 732 9.25 -6.41 17.31
CA LEU A 732 10.30 -6.31 16.29
C LEU A 732 10.33 -7.51 15.34
N GLY A 733 10.36 -7.24 14.04
CA GLY A 733 10.55 -8.24 13.00
C GLY A 733 12.04 -8.51 12.78
N GLY A 734 12.48 -9.76 12.92
CA GLY A 734 13.89 -10.14 12.79
C GLY A 734 14.43 -10.04 11.37
N LYS A 735 13.55 -10.01 10.36
CA LYS A 735 13.90 -9.84 8.94
C LYS A 735 13.51 -8.47 8.38
N ASP A 736 13.15 -7.52 9.22
CA ASP A 736 12.77 -6.18 8.79
C ASP A 736 13.96 -5.46 8.14
N LYS A 737 13.89 -5.23 6.82
CA LYS A 737 14.85 -4.43 6.04
C LYS A 737 14.42 -2.97 5.92
N ARG A 738 13.15 -2.68 6.22
CA ARG A 738 12.58 -1.34 6.15
C ARG A 738 13.03 -0.49 7.31
N VAL A 739 12.79 -0.97 8.53
CA VAL A 739 13.29 -0.40 9.76
C VAL A 739 14.04 -1.50 10.50
N PRO A 740 15.36 -1.62 10.26
CA PRO A 740 16.14 -2.68 10.86
C PRO A 740 15.95 -2.76 12.38
N PRO A 741 15.81 -3.98 12.93
CA PRO A 741 15.33 -4.16 14.29
C PRO A 741 16.28 -3.61 15.37
N ASN A 742 17.53 -3.29 15.01
CA ASN A 742 18.45 -2.59 15.92
C ASN A 742 17.89 -1.22 16.38
N GLN A 743 17.07 -0.54 15.57
CA GLN A 743 16.42 0.72 15.97
C GLN A 743 15.63 0.58 17.29
N GLY A 744 14.78 -0.44 17.38
CA GLY A 744 13.99 -0.70 18.57
C GLY A 744 14.83 -1.21 19.73
N LEU A 745 15.84 -2.05 19.45
CA LEU A 745 16.76 -2.59 20.46
C LEU A 745 17.56 -1.49 21.16
N GLU A 746 18.15 -0.57 20.39
CA GLU A 746 18.99 0.52 20.89
C GLU A 746 18.18 1.51 21.74
N TYR A 747 17.02 1.95 21.25
CA TYR A 747 16.16 2.88 21.98
C TYR A 747 15.65 2.26 23.29
N ARG A 748 15.15 1.02 23.22
CA ARG A 748 14.68 0.27 24.39
C ARG A 748 15.78 0.10 25.44
N ALA A 749 16.99 -0.32 25.02
CA ALA A 749 18.12 -0.47 25.93
C ALA A 749 18.47 0.85 26.62
N THR A 750 18.43 1.97 25.88
CA THR A 750 18.70 3.31 26.41
C THR A 750 17.70 3.71 27.49
N ILE A 751 16.39 3.68 27.22
CA ILE A 751 15.39 4.06 28.24
C ILE A 751 15.37 3.08 29.43
N SER A 752 15.63 1.79 29.20
CA SER A 752 15.69 0.79 30.27
C SER A 752 16.86 1.04 31.22
N SER A 753 17.98 1.61 30.71
CA SER A 753 19.13 1.99 31.55
C SER A 753 18.79 3.11 32.54
N TYR A 754 17.76 3.90 32.27
CA TYR A 754 17.20 4.91 33.18
C TYR A 754 16.08 4.36 34.09
N GLY A 755 15.87 3.04 34.09
CA GLY A 755 14.87 2.38 34.96
C GLY A 755 13.44 2.36 34.40
N VAL A 756 13.23 2.75 33.14
CA VAL A 756 11.91 2.66 32.49
C VAL A 756 11.50 1.20 32.31
N PRO A 757 10.30 0.78 32.74
CA PRO A 757 9.82 -0.57 32.48
C PRO A 757 9.65 -0.83 30.98
N THR A 758 10.29 -1.87 30.45
CA THR A 758 10.16 -2.24 29.04
C THR A 758 9.94 -3.73 28.82
N GLN A 759 9.26 -4.06 27.74
CA GLN A 759 9.16 -5.43 27.21
C GLN A 759 9.43 -5.40 25.70
N LEU A 760 10.08 -6.45 25.19
CA LEU A 760 10.38 -6.61 23.78
C LEU A 760 9.98 -8.01 23.32
N LEU A 761 9.23 -8.05 22.22
CA LEU A 761 8.81 -9.26 21.53
C LEU A 761 9.55 -9.33 20.19
N TRP A 762 10.25 -10.43 19.98
CA TRP A 762 11.13 -10.65 18.83
C TRP A 762 10.57 -11.74 17.93
N TYR A 763 10.25 -11.41 16.69
CA TYR A 763 9.67 -12.32 15.71
C TYR A 763 10.69 -12.64 14.61
N PRO A 764 11.49 -13.71 14.75
CA PRO A 764 12.69 -13.93 13.93
C PRO A 764 12.42 -14.18 12.44
N LYS A 765 11.19 -14.58 12.09
CA LYS A 765 10.79 -14.88 10.71
C LYS A 765 10.06 -13.73 10.03
N ASP A 766 9.45 -12.83 10.81
CA ASP A 766 8.66 -11.72 10.31
C ASP A 766 9.54 -10.58 9.82
N SER A 767 8.98 -9.87 8.85
CA SER A 767 9.53 -8.65 8.29
C SER A 767 8.74 -7.43 8.82
N HIS A 768 8.79 -6.28 8.15
CA HIS A 768 8.22 -5.01 8.62
C HIS A 768 6.74 -5.02 9.09
N PRO A 769 5.79 -5.76 8.49
CA PRO A 769 4.39 -5.71 8.91
C PRO A 769 4.05 -6.58 10.13
N LEU A 770 4.91 -7.54 10.52
CA LEU A 770 4.57 -8.64 11.44
C LEU A 770 3.31 -9.42 11.00
N SER A 771 3.30 -9.87 9.75
CA SER A 771 2.12 -10.42 9.08
C SER A 771 1.85 -11.91 9.34
N PHE A 772 2.80 -12.68 9.87
CA PHE A 772 2.50 -14.08 10.21
C PHE A 772 1.44 -14.15 11.30
N VAL A 773 0.53 -15.12 11.22
CA VAL A 773 -0.60 -15.27 12.16
C VAL A 773 -0.10 -15.34 13.60
N GLU A 774 0.94 -16.14 13.86
CA GLU A 774 1.62 -16.23 15.16
C GLU A 774 2.08 -14.85 15.67
N ALA A 775 2.87 -14.11 14.87
CA ALA A 775 3.45 -12.85 15.29
C ALA A 775 2.40 -11.74 15.46
N SER A 776 1.48 -11.59 14.50
CA SER A 776 0.41 -10.59 14.56
C SER A 776 -0.49 -10.81 15.77
N SER A 777 -0.88 -12.06 16.04
CA SER A 777 -1.81 -12.41 17.12
C SER A 777 -1.14 -12.34 18.49
N ASP A 778 0.07 -12.88 18.64
CA ASP A 778 0.83 -12.78 19.89
C ASP A 778 1.11 -11.32 20.25
N PHE A 779 1.53 -10.51 19.26
CA PHE A 779 1.76 -9.09 19.47
C PHE A 779 0.49 -8.35 19.87
N ALA A 780 -0.64 -8.62 19.22
CA ALA A 780 -1.92 -8.00 19.54
C ALA A 780 -2.39 -8.30 20.98
N VAL A 781 -2.28 -9.55 21.42
CA VAL A 781 -2.67 -9.95 22.77
C VAL A 781 -1.75 -9.29 23.82
N ASN A 782 -0.44 -9.33 23.61
CA ASN A 782 0.51 -8.67 24.50
C ASN A 782 0.33 -7.14 24.53
N TRP A 783 -0.07 -6.53 23.41
CA TRP A 783 -0.41 -5.12 23.34
C TRP A 783 -1.60 -4.80 24.25
N GLY A 784 -2.69 -5.55 24.14
CA GLY A 784 -3.86 -5.39 25.01
C GLY A 784 -3.51 -5.55 26.49
N LEU A 785 -2.70 -6.55 26.83
CA LEU A 785 -2.23 -6.79 28.20
C LEU A 785 -1.36 -5.64 28.71
N TRP A 786 -0.48 -5.08 27.87
CA TRP A 786 0.37 -3.95 28.24
C TRP A 786 -0.45 -2.69 28.56
N LEU A 787 -1.44 -2.39 27.72
CA LEU A 787 -2.35 -1.26 27.95
C LEU A 787 -3.08 -1.41 29.28
N LEU A 788 -3.70 -2.57 29.55
CA LEU A 788 -4.42 -2.82 30.79
C LEU A 788 -3.53 -2.73 32.02
N LYS A 789 -2.31 -3.29 31.95
CA LYS A 789 -1.36 -3.29 33.07
C LYS A 789 -0.97 -1.88 33.53
N TYR A 790 -0.91 -0.92 32.61
CA TYR A 790 -0.50 0.45 32.86
C TYR A 790 -1.66 1.46 32.75
N ASN A 791 -2.90 0.97 32.78
CA ASN A 791 -4.10 1.79 32.84
C ASN A 791 -4.53 1.92 34.33
N PRO A 792 -4.23 3.06 34.99
CA PRO A 792 -4.40 3.23 36.43
C PRO A 792 -5.84 3.27 36.92
#